data_AF-A0A7M7SU25-F1
#
_entry.id   AF-A0A7M7SU25-F1
#
_cell.length_a   1.000
_cell.length_b   1.000
_cell.length_c   1.000
_cell.angle_alpha   90.00
_cell.angle_beta   90.00
_cell.angle_gamma   90.00
#
_symmetry.space_group_name_H-M   'P 1'
#
loop_
_entity.id
_entity.type
_entity.pdbx_description
1 polymer ?
#
loop_
_entity_poly.entity_id
_entity_poly.type
_entity_poly.pdbx_seq_one_letter_code
_entity_poly.pdbx_strand_id
1 'polypeptide(L)'
;MYVVKVTGAVVSTINNLMNVDEAQLEAAANEGATNMAVQSLESQLQFVNVSASNGTYTDVQPNLGVQVSEYPPEELTEGLTFVYATNDPSGELLPEHMIVYKGKNDSSSTTMETNPVQAQLFLPPSIGKAIRGNNNTRVSFVLYRTTSLFPSRSLLASNKGKPYNRTSNTRIISASIGGMKVTNLSEPVLTSYMPITVTNDTSYDQNTYNDTLVDVTNPVCVFWDFDADDGYGNWSTDGCQLVAIDNDTGDELLCQCNHLTNFAVLMDIYGGSTLNDKWTYILDVLSYAGCSLSIFFLFVTIVTFLSVRKLRNPQPSRILMCLCISLLCLYIFFIILASLKTVTMTTCGIIVGFLHFSLLSSLAWMAVESFNMYLLVIKIFDRGGIRNFMIKAGVFTLGVPAVIVGLTGGIAQRGYMRYDDGICGFLAEIPMIGGVLVPIATVIIYDSIIFVMVIRRLSRKVAGRQLTKPIYKERLRRLQNASALIILMGLTWAIGFFTAIEGASVSIQIMFIILNSLQGFFLFLFYCLRNPAARSQWRKIFCCRLPPADETTSMGNSNQFRERSTTDDQDREKNCCNVSSCRTGSYDLFSRWRNRKGDTTPSTFELSAESTITSKKQIYRHNDDGDDVDVRQNTFDDDEDGIEDGFETAFGHSVAKRL
;
A
#
# COMPACT_ATOMS: atom_id res chain seq x y z
N MET A 1 0.90 4.15 59.20
CA MET A 1 2.17 4.50 58.51
C MET A 1 2.71 3.36 57.65
N TYR A 2 3.13 2.21 58.20
CA TYR A 2 3.76 1.14 57.39
C TYR A 2 2.93 0.67 56.18
N VAL A 3 1.65 0.33 56.37
CA VAL A 3 0.77 -0.13 55.27
C VAL A 3 0.65 0.90 54.15
N VAL A 4 0.64 2.20 54.48
CA VAL A 4 0.58 3.31 53.51
C VAL A 4 1.83 3.31 52.61
N LYS A 5 3.02 3.07 53.19
CA LYS A 5 4.26 2.92 52.42
C LYS A 5 4.28 1.66 51.55
N VAL A 6 3.64 0.57 51.99
CA VAL A 6 3.50 -0.66 51.19
C VAL A 6 2.55 -0.42 50.01
N THR A 7 1.40 0.24 50.21
CA THR A 7 0.48 0.58 49.13
C THR A 7 1.17 1.45 48.06
N GLY A 8 1.88 2.52 48.45
CA GLY A 8 2.60 3.35 47.47
C GLY A 8 3.72 2.62 46.73
N ALA A 9 4.40 1.66 47.39
CA ALA A 9 5.36 0.79 46.71
C ALA A 9 4.68 -0.11 45.67
N VAL A 10 3.50 -0.69 45.98
CA VAL A 10 2.71 -1.50 45.04
C VAL A 10 2.21 -0.66 43.86
N VAL A 11 1.65 0.53 44.11
CA VAL A 11 1.20 1.46 43.06
C VAL A 11 2.36 1.84 42.13
N SER A 12 3.52 2.20 42.68
CA SER A 12 4.72 2.51 41.89
C SER A 12 5.24 1.28 41.10
N THR A 13 5.26 0.09 41.69
CA THR A 13 5.64 -1.15 40.98
C THR A 13 4.73 -1.43 39.79
N ILE A 14 3.41 -1.25 39.93
CA ILE A 14 2.44 -1.55 38.88
C ILE A 14 2.44 -0.46 37.80
N ASN A 15 2.62 0.81 38.16
CA ASN A 15 2.92 1.89 37.20
C ASN A 15 4.14 1.57 36.34
N ASN A 16 5.19 1.01 36.93
CA ASN A 16 6.41 0.64 36.23
C ASN A 16 6.21 -0.60 35.33
N LEU A 17 5.37 -1.56 35.76
CA LEU A 17 4.96 -2.69 34.93
C LEU A 17 4.19 -2.24 33.68
N MET A 18 3.41 -1.15 33.74
CA MET A 18 2.73 -0.56 32.58
C MET A 18 3.68 0.07 31.53
N ASN A 19 4.96 0.28 31.87
CA ASN A 19 6.00 0.76 30.95
C ASN A 19 6.85 -0.37 30.34
N VAL A 20 6.52 -1.64 30.63
CA VAL A 20 7.18 -2.79 29.99
C VAL A 20 6.68 -2.94 28.55
N ASP A 21 7.52 -3.51 27.67
CA ASP A 21 7.20 -3.76 26.27
C ASP A 21 5.94 -4.64 26.10
N GLU A 22 5.13 -4.33 25.08
CA GLU A 22 3.82 -4.98 24.87
C GLU A 22 3.95 -6.48 24.59
N ALA A 23 4.96 -6.92 23.84
CA ALA A 23 5.18 -8.35 23.58
C ALA A 23 5.68 -9.10 24.84
N GLN A 24 6.42 -8.42 25.72
CA GLN A 24 6.79 -8.96 27.03
C GLN A 24 5.60 -9.05 27.98
N LEU A 25 4.68 -8.08 27.95
CA LEU A 25 3.44 -8.11 28.72
C LEU A 25 2.44 -9.15 28.21
N GLU A 26 2.32 -9.35 26.89
CA GLU A 26 1.58 -10.48 26.31
C GLU A 26 2.16 -11.83 26.77
N ALA A 27 3.48 -11.99 26.76
CA ALA A 27 4.14 -13.18 27.27
C ALA A 27 3.86 -13.42 28.76
N ALA A 28 3.95 -12.38 29.60
CA ALA A 28 3.63 -12.45 31.02
C ALA A 28 2.13 -12.73 31.28
N ALA A 29 1.23 -12.24 30.42
CA ALA A 29 -0.19 -12.56 30.45
C ALA A 29 -0.51 -13.99 29.99
N ASN A 30 0.36 -14.61 29.19
CA ASN A 30 0.29 -16.04 28.90
C ASN A 30 0.57 -16.91 30.15
N GLU A 31 1.21 -16.34 31.17
CA GLU A 31 1.39 -16.94 32.51
C GLU A 31 0.43 -16.35 33.57
N GLY A 32 -0.46 -15.42 33.19
CA GLY A 32 -1.45 -14.80 34.09
C GLY A 32 -0.90 -13.72 35.02
N ALA A 33 0.37 -13.31 34.86
CA ALA A 33 1.04 -12.38 35.77
C ALA A 33 0.41 -10.98 35.78
N THR A 34 -0.08 -10.50 34.63
CA THR A 34 -0.81 -9.21 34.52
C THR A 34 -2.12 -9.23 35.30
N ASN A 35 -2.93 -10.29 35.12
CA ASN A 35 -4.19 -10.51 35.82
C ASN A 35 -4.00 -10.52 37.35
N MET A 36 -2.97 -11.25 37.83
CA MET A 36 -2.58 -11.28 39.24
C MET A 36 -2.06 -9.92 39.76
N ALA A 37 -1.34 -9.13 38.95
CA ALA A 37 -0.84 -7.82 39.35
C ALA A 37 -2.00 -6.84 39.62
N VAL A 38 -3.02 -6.82 38.76
CA VAL A 38 -4.24 -6.00 38.94
C VAL A 38 -5.02 -6.44 40.19
N GLN A 39 -5.23 -7.75 40.38
CA GLN A 39 -5.88 -8.26 41.60
C GLN A 39 -5.09 -7.93 42.89
N SER A 40 -3.76 -7.95 42.83
CA SER A 40 -2.89 -7.57 43.94
C SER A 40 -3.05 -6.10 44.33
N LEU A 41 -3.21 -5.20 43.34
CA LEU A 41 -3.52 -3.80 43.58
C LEU A 41 -4.89 -3.64 44.28
N GLU A 42 -5.94 -4.20 43.70
CA GLU A 42 -7.30 -4.09 44.25
C GLU A 42 -7.40 -4.65 45.68
N SER A 43 -6.67 -5.74 45.97
CA SER A 43 -6.53 -6.30 47.31
C SER A 43 -5.77 -5.34 48.25
N GLN A 44 -4.61 -4.81 47.85
CA GLN A 44 -3.82 -3.91 48.70
C GLN A 44 -4.54 -2.58 49.00
N LEU A 45 -5.37 -2.08 48.07
CA LEU A 45 -6.20 -0.88 48.30
C LEU A 45 -7.28 -1.11 49.37
N GLN A 46 -7.77 -2.35 49.55
CA GLN A 46 -8.71 -2.67 50.63
C GLN A 46 -8.09 -2.51 52.03
N PHE A 47 -6.76 -2.59 52.17
CA PHE A 47 -6.07 -2.53 53.47
C PHE A 47 -5.36 -1.20 53.79
N VAL A 48 -5.29 -0.25 52.85
CA VAL A 48 -4.59 1.04 53.07
C VAL A 48 -5.18 1.82 54.27
N ASN A 49 -4.36 2.55 55.02
CA ASN A 49 -4.85 3.30 56.19
C ASN A 49 -5.12 4.76 55.83
N VAL A 50 -6.39 5.07 55.52
CA VAL A 50 -6.87 6.42 55.16
C VAL A 50 -7.05 7.36 56.37
N SER A 51 -7.15 6.80 57.58
CA SER A 51 -7.33 7.56 58.83
C SER A 51 -6.12 8.43 59.18
N ALA A 52 -4.96 8.18 58.57
CA ALA A 52 -3.75 8.99 58.72
C ALA A 52 -3.71 10.25 57.83
N SER A 53 -4.69 10.41 56.92
CA SER A 53 -4.69 11.44 55.88
C SER A 53 -6.11 11.97 55.62
N ASN A 54 -6.75 12.48 56.67
CA ASN A 54 -8.10 13.09 56.64
C ASN A 54 -9.20 12.20 56.02
N GLY A 55 -9.06 10.88 56.09
CA GLY A 55 -10.06 9.92 55.57
C GLY A 55 -9.93 9.59 54.09
N THR A 56 -8.88 10.07 53.41
CA THR A 56 -8.58 9.76 51.99
C THR A 56 -7.11 9.40 51.79
N TYR A 57 -6.83 8.41 50.95
CA TYR A 57 -5.51 8.12 50.39
C TYR A 57 -5.57 8.34 48.87
N THR A 58 -4.70 9.18 48.33
CA THR A 58 -4.56 9.41 46.89
C THR A 58 -3.10 9.24 46.50
N ASP A 59 -2.85 8.53 45.42
CA ASP A 59 -1.52 8.25 44.88
C ASP A 59 -1.64 8.16 43.36
N VAL A 60 -0.96 9.06 42.64
CA VAL A 60 -1.05 9.16 41.18
C VAL A 60 0.35 9.14 40.60
N GLN A 61 0.59 8.14 39.77
CA GLN A 61 1.79 7.89 39.00
C GLN A 61 1.44 8.04 37.50
N PRO A 62 2.40 8.29 36.60
CA PRO A 62 2.15 8.62 35.20
C PRO A 62 1.14 7.74 34.43
N ASN A 63 1.07 6.45 34.74
CA ASN A 63 0.16 5.49 34.10
C ASN A 63 -0.96 4.97 35.01
N LEU A 64 -0.86 5.16 36.33
CA LEU A 64 -1.78 4.59 37.33
C LEU A 64 -2.12 5.61 38.41
N GLY A 65 -3.41 5.94 38.55
CA GLY A 65 -3.93 6.74 39.66
C GLY A 65 -4.89 5.93 40.52
N VAL A 66 -4.75 6.06 41.85
CA VAL A 66 -5.63 5.43 42.84
C VAL A 66 -6.12 6.45 43.86
N GLN A 67 -7.40 6.35 44.24
CA GLN A 67 -7.99 7.12 45.32
C GLN A 67 -8.86 6.21 46.20
N VAL A 68 -8.63 6.20 47.51
CA VAL A 68 -9.37 5.39 48.49
C VAL A 68 -9.88 6.29 49.61
N SER A 69 -11.19 6.30 49.84
CA SER A 69 -11.85 7.15 50.84
C SER A 69 -12.87 6.36 51.66
N GLU A 70 -13.12 6.80 52.89
CA GLU A 70 -14.13 6.23 53.79
C GLU A 70 -15.34 7.16 53.94
N TYR A 71 -16.46 6.77 53.33
CA TYR A 71 -17.70 7.55 53.32
C TYR A 71 -18.69 7.03 54.38
N PRO A 72 -19.38 7.89 55.15
CA PRO A 72 -20.49 7.47 56.00
C PRO A 72 -21.68 7.02 55.13
N PRO A 73 -22.58 6.16 55.65
CA PRO A 73 -23.72 5.65 54.89
C PRO A 73 -24.63 6.74 54.29
N GLU A 74 -24.79 7.87 54.98
CA GLU A 74 -25.62 9.00 54.55
C GLU A 74 -25.14 9.58 53.21
N GLU A 75 -23.84 9.87 53.08
CA GLU A 75 -23.23 10.40 51.84
C GLU A 75 -23.32 9.40 50.69
N LEU A 76 -23.23 8.10 50.97
CA LEU A 76 -23.41 7.04 49.96
C LEU A 76 -24.85 6.91 49.46
N THR A 77 -25.84 7.49 50.17
CA THR A 77 -27.22 7.57 49.67
C THR A 77 -27.50 8.79 48.78
N GLU A 78 -26.55 9.71 48.64
CA GLU A 78 -26.56 10.77 47.62
C GLU A 78 -25.99 10.26 46.28
N GLY A 79 -25.15 9.22 46.32
CA GLY A 79 -24.34 8.74 45.19
C GLY A 79 -22.98 9.44 45.13
N LEU A 80 -22.04 8.89 44.35
CA LEU A 80 -20.69 9.44 44.18
C LEU A 80 -20.32 9.52 42.71
N THR A 81 -19.68 10.62 42.29
CA THR A 81 -19.14 10.77 40.93
C THR A 81 -17.61 10.91 40.99
N PHE A 82 -16.88 9.97 40.41
CA PHE A 82 -15.45 10.09 40.11
C PHE A 82 -15.26 10.68 38.71
N VAL A 83 -14.32 11.61 38.55
CA VAL A 83 -14.03 12.32 37.29
C VAL A 83 -12.52 12.40 37.07
N TYR A 84 -12.08 12.21 35.83
CA TYR A 84 -10.76 12.61 35.35
C TYR A 84 -10.89 13.57 34.16
N ALA A 85 -10.28 14.75 34.25
CA ALA A 85 -10.45 15.84 33.28
C ALA A 85 -9.12 16.53 32.91
N THR A 86 -8.75 16.52 31.63
CA THR A 86 -7.44 16.97 31.13
C THR A 86 -7.56 17.54 29.72
N ASN A 87 -6.74 18.55 29.39
CA ASN A 87 -6.58 19.05 28.02
C ASN A 87 -5.61 18.20 27.17
N ASP A 88 -4.77 17.38 27.81
CA ASP A 88 -3.96 16.37 27.12
C ASP A 88 -4.53 14.97 27.43
N PRO A 89 -5.29 14.36 26.51
CA PRO A 89 -5.84 13.03 26.70
C PRO A 89 -4.80 11.91 26.55
N SER A 90 -3.65 12.20 25.92
CA SER A 90 -2.53 11.26 25.70
C SER A 90 -1.53 11.25 26.87
N GLY A 91 -1.45 12.37 27.57
CA GLY A 91 -0.49 12.66 28.63
C GLY A 91 -0.60 11.79 29.88
N GLU A 92 0.42 11.95 30.71
CA GLU A 92 0.56 11.32 32.01
C GLU A 92 -0.61 11.67 32.95
N LEU A 93 -0.90 10.80 33.91
CA LEU A 93 -1.89 11.08 34.95
C LEU A 93 -1.34 12.10 35.96
N LEU A 94 -2.13 13.15 36.22
CA LEU A 94 -1.80 14.20 37.18
C LEU A 94 -2.79 14.20 38.37
N PRO A 95 -2.32 14.38 39.62
CA PRO A 95 -3.19 14.39 40.81
C PRO A 95 -4.34 15.42 40.73
N GLU A 96 -4.06 16.62 40.25
CA GLU A 96 -5.00 17.74 40.15
C GLU A 96 -6.16 17.51 39.17
N HIS A 97 -6.05 16.52 38.28
CA HIS A 97 -7.08 16.16 37.31
C HIS A 97 -8.03 15.06 37.83
N MET A 98 -7.72 14.42 38.97
CA MET A 98 -8.52 13.35 39.59
C MET A 98 -9.40 13.89 40.73
N ILE A 99 -10.72 13.83 40.57
CA ILE A 99 -11.66 14.46 41.51
C ILE A 99 -12.86 13.54 41.81
N VAL A 100 -13.32 13.54 43.06
CA VAL A 100 -14.55 12.84 43.48
C VAL A 100 -15.53 13.82 44.11
N TYR A 101 -16.77 13.77 43.64
CA TYR A 101 -17.90 14.58 44.09
C TYR A 101 -19.01 13.71 44.69
N LYS A 102 -19.87 14.32 45.51
CA LYS A 102 -21.12 13.72 46.00
C LYS A 102 -22.27 14.03 45.04
N GLY A 103 -23.25 13.13 44.96
CA GLY A 103 -24.35 13.26 44.02
C GLY A 103 -23.97 12.91 42.58
N LYS A 104 -24.93 13.10 41.68
CA LYS A 104 -24.73 13.06 40.23
C LYS A 104 -24.28 14.45 39.75
N ASN A 105 -23.29 14.51 38.87
CA ASN A 105 -22.80 15.77 38.31
C ASN A 105 -23.75 16.34 37.24
N ASP A 106 -24.68 17.21 37.61
CA ASP A 106 -25.44 18.06 36.68
C ASP A 106 -24.59 19.28 36.25
N SER A 107 -23.43 19.01 35.65
CA SER A 107 -22.57 19.89 34.80
C SER A 107 -22.33 21.36 35.20
N SER A 108 -22.49 21.73 36.48
CA SER A 108 -22.54 23.14 36.92
C SER A 108 -21.63 23.49 38.12
N SER A 109 -20.62 22.68 38.41
CA SER A 109 -19.74 22.78 39.59
C SER A 109 -18.36 23.44 39.35
N THR A 110 -18.35 24.58 38.64
CA THR A 110 -17.36 25.69 38.75
C THR A 110 -15.85 25.38 38.57
N THR A 111 -15.48 24.17 38.15
CA THR A 111 -14.08 23.72 37.98
C THR A 111 -13.79 23.12 36.61
N MET A 112 -14.80 23.01 35.75
CA MET A 112 -14.72 22.34 34.46
C MET A 112 -14.69 23.30 33.25
N GLU A 113 -14.63 24.61 33.47
CA GLU A 113 -14.55 25.61 32.39
C GLU A 113 -13.18 25.63 31.66
N THR A 114 -12.18 24.86 32.13
CA THR A 114 -10.82 24.86 31.57
C THR A 114 -10.32 23.51 31.03
N ASN A 115 -10.90 22.37 31.45
CA ASN A 115 -10.47 21.02 31.06
C ASN A 115 -11.71 20.16 30.72
N PRO A 116 -11.75 19.44 29.58
CA PRO A 116 -12.84 18.52 29.26
C PRO A 116 -12.79 17.25 30.14
N VAL A 117 -13.95 16.64 30.37
CA VAL A 117 -14.07 15.30 30.98
C VAL A 117 -13.49 14.28 30.01
N GLN A 118 -12.48 13.50 30.43
CA GLN A 118 -11.97 12.39 29.63
C GLN A 118 -12.57 11.04 30.06
N ALA A 119 -12.81 10.86 31.36
CA ALA A 119 -13.46 9.68 31.92
C ALA A 119 -14.23 10.03 33.20
N GLN A 120 -15.40 9.42 33.39
CA GLN A 120 -16.27 9.62 34.54
C GLN A 120 -16.94 8.30 34.97
N LEU A 121 -17.09 8.08 36.28
CA LEU A 121 -17.83 6.95 36.86
C LEU A 121 -18.77 7.45 37.96
N PHE A 122 -20.07 7.19 37.79
CA PHE A 122 -21.11 7.52 38.76
C PHE A 122 -21.65 6.26 39.45
N LEU A 123 -21.49 6.22 40.78
CA LEU A 123 -22.02 5.20 41.68
C LEU A 123 -23.44 5.58 42.15
N PRO A 124 -24.48 4.81 41.79
CA PRO A 124 -25.86 5.17 42.09
C PRO A 124 -26.25 5.09 43.59
N PRO A 125 -27.18 5.95 44.05
CA PRO A 125 -27.74 5.96 45.42
C PRO A 125 -28.24 4.61 45.95
N SER A 126 -28.67 3.67 45.10
CA SER A 126 -29.08 2.33 45.55
C SER A 126 -27.95 1.53 46.20
N ILE A 127 -26.69 1.79 45.84
CA ILE A 127 -25.54 1.08 46.40
C ILE A 127 -25.41 1.40 47.90
N GLY A 128 -25.48 2.67 48.29
CA GLY A 128 -25.50 3.07 49.70
C GLY A 128 -26.67 2.46 50.48
N LYS A 129 -27.82 2.26 49.83
CA LYS A 129 -29.01 1.62 50.42
C LYS A 129 -28.89 0.10 50.54
N ALA A 130 -28.06 -0.55 49.72
CA ALA A 130 -27.81 -1.98 49.77
C ALA A 130 -26.83 -2.36 50.90
N ILE A 131 -25.87 -1.49 51.21
CA ILE A 131 -24.82 -1.73 52.21
C ILE A 131 -25.36 -1.48 53.62
N ARG A 132 -25.89 -2.54 54.24
CA ARG A 132 -26.48 -2.51 55.59
C ARG A 132 -25.43 -2.43 56.69
N GLY A 133 -25.00 -1.22 57.06
CA GLY A 133 -24.17 -0.98 58.23
C GLY A 133 -24.17 0.48 58.70
N ASN A 134 -23.90 0.70 59.99
CA ASN A 134 -23.73 2.04 60.58
C ASN A 134 -22.27 2.53 60.49
N ASN A 135 -21.37 1.78 59.86
CA ASN A 135 -19.95 2.09 59.77
C ASN A 135 -19.65 2.82 58.46
N ASN A 136 -18.60 3.66 58.45
CA ASN A 136 -18.07 4.20 57.21
C ASN A 136 -17.68 3.06 56.27
N THR A 137 -18.09 3.17 55.01
CA THR A 137 -17.78 2.20 53.97
C THR A 137 -16.67 2.73 53.10
N ARG A 138 -15.67 1.88 52.87
CA ARG A 138 -14.53 2.19 52.02
C ARG A 138 -14.89 2.08 50.55
N VAL A 139 -14.61 3.12 49.78
CA VAL A 139 -14.71 3.14 48.32
C VAL A 139 -13.30 3.41 47.76
N SER A 140 -12.89 2.63 46.77
CA SER A 140 -11.64 2.81 46.05
C SER A 140 -11.91 2.98 44.56
N PHE A 141 -11.42 4.08 43.97
CA PHE A 141 -11.37 4.32 42.54
C PHE A 141 -9.96 4.06 42.01
N VAL A 142 -9.87 3.49 40.81
CA VAL A 142 -8.60 3.27 40.10
C VAL A 142 -8.75 3.72 38.65
N LEU A 143 -7.72 4.37 38.12
CA LEU A 143 -7.64 4.89 36.77
C LEU A 143 -6.32 4.42 36.13
N TYR A 144 -6.42 3.68 35.02
CA TYR A 144 -5.27 3.24 34.22
C TYR A 144 -5.23 4.05 32.92
N ARG A 145 -4.04 4.57 32.57
CA ARG A 145 -3.80 5.34 31.34
C ARG A 145 -3.87 4.49 30.07
N THR A 146 -3.48 3.21 30.15
CA THR A 146 -3.34 2.30 29.00
C THR A 146 -3.92 0.92 29.29
N THR A 147 -4.09 0.11 28.24
CA THR A 147 -4.50 -1.30 28.29
C THR A 147 -3.37 -2.27 28.66
N SER A 148 -2.16 -1.80 29.02
CA SER A 148 -0.95 -2.64 29.12
C SER A 148 -1.06 -3.83 30.08
N LEU A 149 -1.92 -3.75 31.12
CA LEU A 149 -2.18 -4.85 32.08
C LEU A 149 -3.39 -5.71 31.73
N PHE A 150 -4.09 -5.39 30.64
CA PHE A 150 -5.33 -6.02 30.19
C PHE A 150 -5.24 -6.59 28.75
N PRO A 151 -4.15 -7.32 28.37
CA PRO A 151 -4.00 -7.88 27.03
C PRO A 151 -4.93 -9.09 26.82
N SER A 152 -5.87 -8.97 25.88
CA SER A 152 -6.85 -10.01 25.57
C SER A 152 -6.42 -10.88 24.40
N ARG A 153 -6.21 -12.18 24.67
CA ARG A 153 -5.87 -13.18 23.64
C ARG A 153 -6.97 -13.30 22.58
N SER A 154 -8.24 -13.22 22.98
CA SER A 154 -9.39 -13.31 22.07
C SER A 154 -9.51 -12.08 21.17
N LEU A 155 -9.21 -10.88 21.69
CA LEU A 155 -9.14 -9.63 20.92
C LEU A 155 -7.98 -9.65 19.91
N LEU A 156 -6.78 -10.06 20.34
CA LEU A 156 -5.61 -10.23 19.46
C LEU A 156 -5.86 -11.27 18.36
N ALA A 157 -6.57 -12.36 18.66
CA ALA A 157 -7.00 -13.33 17.66
C ALA A 157 -8.08 -12.74 16.72
N SER A 158 -9.02 -11.96 17.26
CA SER A 158 -10.10 -11.30 16.51
C SER A 158 -9.59 -10.22 15.55
N ASN A 159 -8.48 -9.54 15.84
CA ASN A 159 -7.94 -8.47 15.00
C ASN A 159 -7.10 -8.97 13.82
N LYS A 160 -6.62 -10.22 13.86
CA LYS A 160 -5.81 -10.82 12.77
C LYS A 160 -6.62 -10.88 11.47
N GLY A 161 -6.12 -10.22 10.43
CA GLY A 161 -6.73 -10.17 9.10
C GLY A 161 -7.80 -9.09 8.90
N LYS A 162 -8.13 -8.29 9.92
CA LYS A 162 -9.14 -7.22 9.81
C LYS A 162 -8.54 -5.89 9.32
N PRO A 163 -9.37 -5.01 8.70
CA PRO A 163 -8.95 -3.68 8.24
C PRO A 163 -8.96 -2.61 9.35
N TYR A 164 -9.10 -3.02 10.62
CA TYR A 164 -9.11 -2.17 11.81
C TYR A 164 -8.46 -2.93 12.96
N ASN A 165 -7.92 -2.20 13.94
CA ASN A 165 -7.41 -2.79 15.18
C ASN A 165 -8.41 -2.52 16.32
N ARG A 166 -9.19 -3.53 16.74
CA ARG A 166 -10.14 -3.35 17.84
C ARG A 166 -9.41 -3.30 19.16
N THR A 167 -9.42 -2.15 19.82
CA THR A 167 -8.69 -1.89 21.08
C THR A 167 -9.47 -0.89 21.94
N SER A 168 -9.08 -0.66 23.20
CA SER A 168 -9.69 0.41 24.00
C SER A 168 -9.03 1.74 23.64
N ASN A 169 -9.79 2.66 23.05
CA ASN A 169 -9.34 4.04 22.84
C ASN A 169 -9.77 4.96 24.00
N THR A 170 -9.84 4.40 25.22
CA THR A 170 -10.30 5.07 26.44
C THR A 170 -9.43 4.65 27.63
N ARG A 171 -9.27 5.54 28.62
CA ARG A 171 -8.68 5.16 29.92
C ARG A 171 -9.59 4.17 30.65
N ILE A 172 -9.00 3.22 31.36
CA ILE A 172 -9.75 2.19 32.10
C ILE A 172 -10.06 2.72 33.49
N ILE A 173 -11.33 2.64 33.90
CA ILE A 173 -11.79 3.10 35.22
C ILE A 173 -12.43 1.97 36.01
N SER A 174 -12.07 1.88 37.29
CA SER A 174 -12.57 0.87 38.22
C SER A 174 -13.04 1.51 39.51
N ALA A 175 -14.05 0.92 40.12
CA ALA A 175 -14.54 1.28 41.44
C ALA A 175 -14.83 0.01 42.24
N SER A 176 -14.38 -0.06 43.50
CA SER A 176 -14.64 -1.18 44.40
C SER A 176 -15.07 -0.66 45.78
N ILE A 177 -15.92 -1.43 46.46
CA ILE A 177 -16.63 -0.98 47.66
C ILE A 177 -16.60 -2.07 48.73
N GLY A 178 -16.00 -1.77 49.87
CA GLY A 178 -15.88 -2.70 51.02
C GLY A 178 -15.16 -4.02 50.73
N GLY A 179 -14.44 -4.14 49.61
CA GLY A 179 -13.82 -5.40 49.16
C GLY A 179 -14.81 -6.46 48.63
N MET A 180 -16.05 -6.07 48.30
CA MET A 180 -17.09 -6.99 47.86
C MET A 180 -17.20 -7.04 46.33
N LYS A 181 -17.37 -8.24 45.74
CA LYS A 181 -17.70 -8.41 44.31
C LYS A 181 -19.17 -8.04 44.08
N VAL A 182 -19.44 -6.77 43.80
CA VAL A 182 -20.80 -6.22 43.62
C VAL A 182 -21.31 -6.55 42.21
N THR A 183 -22.45 -7.24 42.13
CA THR A 183 -23.06 -7.69 40.87
C THR A 183 -24.59 -7.62 40.95
N ASN A 184 -25.27 -7.62 39.79
CA ASN A 184 -26.74 -7.57 39.67
C ASN A 184 -27.39 -6.36 40.37
N LEU A 185 -26.77 -5.18 40.23
CA LEU A 185 -27.33 -3.91 40.67
C LEU A 185 -28.65 -3.58 39.95
N SER A 186 -29.67 -3.19 40.71
CA SER A 186 -30.99 -2.80 40.18
C SER A 186 -31.02 -1.40 39.55
N GLU A 187 -30.04 -0.56 39.89
CA GLU A 187 -29.76 0.75 39.31
C GLU A 187 -28.32 0.65 38.80
N PRO A 188 -28.05 0.77 37.49
CA PRO A 188 -26.71 0.51 36.95
C PRO A 188 -25.73 1.65 37.27
N VAL A 189 -24.46 1.28 37.39
CA VAL A 189 -23.33 2.20 37.39
C VAL A 189 -23.24 2.84 36.01
N LEU A 190 -23.04 4.16 35.96
CA LEU A 190 -22.98 4.92 34.72
C LEU A 190 -21.54 5.40 34.52
N THR A 191 -20.93 5.06 33.38
CA THR A 191 -19.58 5.52 33.01
C THR A 191 -19.63 6.29 31.71
N SER A 192 -18.93 7.43 31.64
CA SER A 192 -18.79 8.22 30.41
C SER A 192 -17.31 8.37 30.03
N TYR A 193 -17.04 8.44 28.73
CA TYR A 193 -15.69 8.53 28.18
C TYR A 193 -15.66 9.45 26.95
N MET A 194 -14.56 10.21 26.83
CA MET A 194 -14.19 10.88 25.59
C MET A 194 -13.09 10.05 24.89
N PRO A 195 -13.25 9.65 23.61
CA PRO A 195 -12.23 8.89 22.88
C PRO A 195 -10.90 9.64 22.76
N ILE A 196 -9.78 8.91 22.84
CA ILE A 196 -8.44 9.49 22.70
C ILE A 196 -8.11 9.68 21.21
N THR A 197 -8.44 10.85 20.66
CA THR A 197 -8.04 11.22 19.29
C THR A 197 -6.56 11.57 19.24
N VAL A 198 -5.74 10.67 18.67
CA VAL A 198 -4.29 10.90 18.50
C VAL A 198 -4.04 11.77 17.28
N THR A 199 -4.06 13.09 17.48
CA THR A 199 -3.46 14.03 16.53
C THR A 199 -1.94 13.87 16.59
N ASN A 200 -1.33 13.46 15.48
CA ASN A 200 0.13 13.35 15.37
C ASN A 200 0.75 14.75 15.15
N ASP A 201 0.67 15.59 16.19
CA ASP A 201 0.93 17.03 16.10
C ASP A 201 2.44 17.35 16.13
N THR A 202 3.14 16.96 15.06
CA THR A 202 4.51 17.41 14.80
C THR A 202 4.50 18.62 13.88
N SER A 203 5.02 19.74 14.39
CA SER A 203 5.17 21.07 13.76
C SER A 203 3.90 21.93 13.61
N TYR A 204 3.83 22.91 14.50
CA TYR A 204 3.03 24.13 14.41
C TYR A 204 3.26 24.85 13.08
N ASP A 205 2.35 24.69 12.12
CA ASP A 205 2.30 25.52 10.90
C ASP A 205 0.84 25.74 10.45
N GLN A 206 0.29 26.92 10.77
CA GLN A 206 -1.15 27.15 10.96
C GLN A 206 -2.00 27.26 9.67
N ASN A 207 -1.59 26.65 8.56
CA ASN A 207 -2.18 26.86 7.23
C ASN A 207 -2.35 25.60 6.35
N THR A 208 -2.64 24.44 6.93
CA THR A 208 -3.19 23.29 6.17
C THR A 208 -4.22 22.53 7.00
N TYR A 209 -5.51 22.80 6.75
CA TYR A 209 -6.62 21.96 7.25
C TYR A 209 -6.68 20.67 6.43
N ASN A 210 -5.95 19.66 6.88
CA ASN A 210 -6.12 18.25 6.55
C ASN A 210 -5.93 17.47 7.86
N ASP A 211 -6.87 17.67 8.78
CA ASP A 211 -6.88 16.98 10.06
C ASP A 211 -6.89 15.46 9.85
N THR A 212 -5.91 14.76 10.42
CA THR A 212 -5.82 13.31 10.35
C THR A 212 -6.70 12.70 11.44
N LEU A 213 -8.00 12.94 11.32
CA LEU A 213 -9.01 12.26 12.11
C LEU A 213 -8.81 10.75 11.99
N VAL A 214 -8.44 10.11 13.09
CA VAL A 214 -8.48 8.66 13.21
C VAL A 214 -9.96 8.29 13.18
N ASP A 215 -10.37 7.50 12.19
CA ASP A 215 -11.75 7.04 12.09
C ASP A 215 -11.95 5.94 13.16
N VAL A 216 -12.78 6.23 14.16
CA VAL A 216 -13.01 5.38 15.34
C VAL A 216 -14.49 5.05 15.39
N THR A 217 -14.84 3.78 15.18
CA THR A 217 -16.24 3.39 15.05
C THR A 217 -16.57 2.14 15.88
N ASN A 218 -17.86 1.77 15.88
CA ASN A 218 -18.37 0.56 16.54
C ASN A 218 -17.99 0.44 18.05
N PRO A 219 -18.24 1.47 18.88
CA PRO A 219 -17.96 1.44 20.31
C PRO A 219 -18.79 0.38 21.03
N VAL A 220 -18.14 -0.43 21.87
CA VAL A 220 -18.78 -1.42 22.74
C VAL A 220 -18.20 -1.30 24.14
N CYS A 221 -19.07 -1.02 25.10
CA CYS A 221 -18.78 -1.01 26.53
C CYS A 221 -18.41 -2.43 26.99
N VAL A 222 -17.27 -2.56 27.67
CA VAL A 222 -16.78 -3.82 28.21
C VAL A 222 -16.28 -3.66 29.65
N PHE A 223 -16.08 -4.78 30.32
CA PHE A 223 -15.30 -4.86 31.54
C PHE A 223 -14.26 -5.98 31.44
N TRP A 224 -13.23 -5.91 32.29
CA TRP A 224 -12.29 -7.01 32.45
C TRP A 224 -12.86 -8.07 33.39
N ASP A 225 -13.17 -9.25 32.84
CA ASP A 225 -13.49 -10.42 33.62
C ASP A 225 -12.21 -11.19 33.96
N PHE A 226 -11.82 -11.15 35.23
CA PHE A 226 -10.67 -11.87 35.76
C PHE A 226 -10.82 -13.40 35.70
N ASP A 227 -12.05 -13.91 35.73
CA ASP A 227 -12.34 -15.35 35.79
C ASP A 227 -12.38 -15.99 34.38
N ALA A 228 -12.38 -15.17 33.32
CA ALA A 228 -12.41 -15.60 31.92
C ALA A 228 -11.07 -16.19 31.44
N ASP A 229 -11.12 -16.89 30.30
CA ASP A 229 -10.00 -17.64 29.68
C ASP A 229 -9.21 -18.44 30.73
N ASP A 230 -9.84 -19.40 31.41
CA ASP A 230 -9.24 -20.25 32.47
C ASP A 230 -8.57 -19.46 33.63
N GLY A 231 -9.01 -18.23 33.91
CA GLY A 231 -8.45 -17.34 34.94
C GLY A 231 -7.25 -16.49 34.48
N TYR A 232 -6.96 -16.47 33.18
CA TYR A 232 -5.98 -15.56 32.58
C TYR A 232 -6.55 -14.15 32.33
N GLY A 233 -7.88 -14.01 32.32
CA GLY A 233 -8.59 -12.74 32.19
C GLY A 233 -8.94 -12.37 30.74
N ASN A 234 -10.11 -11.75 30.54
CA ASN A 234 -10.56 -11.33 29.21
C ASN A 234 -11.54 -10.14 29.24
N TRP A 235 -11.77 -9.48 28.10
CA TRP A 235 -12.82 -8.48 27.95
C TRP A 235 -14.19 -9.16 27.76
N SER A 236 -15.18 -8.81 28.58
CA SER A 236 -16.58 -9.25 28.42
C SER A 236 -17.55 -8.05 28.33
N THR A 237 -18.68 -8.25 27.65
CA THR A 237 -19.83 -7.34 27.59
C THR A 237 -20.90 -7.64 28.64
N ASP A 238 -20.76 -8.72 29.41
CA ASP A 238 -21.84 -9.20 30.29
C ASP A 238 -22.23 -8.19 31.36
N GLY A 239 -23.51 -7.82 31.38
CA GLY A 239 -24.05 -6.80 32.30
C GLY A 239 -23.72 -5.35 31.93
N CYS A 240 -22.97 -5.09 30.83
CA CYS A 240 -22.61 -3.76 30.34
C CYS A 240 -23.24 -3.46 28.98
N GLN A 241 -23.69 -2.21 28.76
CA GLN A 241 -24.38 -1.77 27.54
C GLN A 241 -24.08 -0.30 27.20
N LEU A 242 -23.99 0.02 25.91
CA LEU A 242 -23.95 1.41 25.43
C LEU A 242 -25.37 2.01 25.48
N VAL A 243 -25.50 3.20 26.07
CA VAL A 243 -26.76 3.91 26.28
C VAL A 243 -26.95 5.01 25.26
N ALA A 244 -25.89 5.80 25.01
CA ALA A 244 -25.90 6.93 24.10
C ALA A 244 -24.51 7.20 23.52
N ILE A 245 -24.51 7.90 22.39
CA ILE A 245 -23.39 8.68 21.86
C ILE A 245 -23.94 10.11 21.77
N ASP A 246 -23.35 11.07 22.47
CA ASP A 246 -23.84 12.46 22.41
C ASP A 246 -23.18 13.22 21.25
N ASN A 247 -24.01 13.69 20.33
CA ASN A 247 -23.59 14.36 19.10
C ASN A 247 -23.52 15.89 19.26
N ASP A 248 -24.09 16.49 20.31
CA ASP A 248 -24.11 17.96 20.50
C ASP A 248 -22.83 18.48 21.20
N THR A 249 -22.16 17.64 22.00
CA THR A 249 -20.89 17.98 22.69
C THR A 249 -19.63 17.41 22.02
N GLY A 250 -19.76 16.33 21.25
CA GLY A 250 -18.68 15.71 20.49
C GLY A 250 -18.29 14.31 21.01
N ASP A 251 -18.91 13.29 20.43
CA ASP A 251 -18.57 11.86 20.55
C ASP A 251 -18.41 11.32 21.99
N GLU A 252 -19.18 11.86 22.95
CA GLU A 252 -19.19 11.36 24.33
C GLU A 252 -19.89 9.98 24.40
N LEU A 253 -19.17 8.98 24.92
CA LEU A 253 -19.62 7.57 24.94
C LEU A 253 -20.17 7.16 26.31
N LEU A 254 -21.49 7.01 26.40
CA LEU A 254 -22.18 6.73 27.66
C LEU A 254 -22.53 5.24 27.81
N CYS A 255 -21.95 4.60 28.83
CA CYS A 255 -22.12 3.18 29.14
C CYS A 255 -22.85 2.97 30.48
N GLN A 256 -23.70 1.95 30.56
CA GLN A 256 -24.31 1.46 31.81
C GLN A 256 -23.81 0.03 32.13
N CYS A 257 -23.49 -0.26 33.39
CA CYS A 257 -23.08 -1.59 33.85
C CYS A 257 -23.75 -1.98 35.17
N ASN A 258 -24.15 -3.25 35.32
CA ASN A 258 -24.89 -3.74 36.50
C ASN A 258 -24.01 -4.33 37.63
N HIS A 259 -22.70 -4.07 37.61
CA HIS A 259 -21.71 -4.60 38.55
C HIS A 259 -20.62 -3.55 38.83
N LEU A 260 -19.58 -3.94 39.58
CA LEU A 260 -18.39 -3.13 39.84
C LEU A 260 -17.13 -3.94 39.53
N THR A 261 -16.41 -3.50 38.50
CA THR A 261 -15.20 -4.12 37.92
C THR A 261 -14.36 -3.04 37.21
N ASN A 262 -13.38 -3.43 36.38
CA ASN A 262 -12.57 -2.51 35.57
C ASN A 262 -13.25 -2.30 34.21
N PHE A 263 -13.76 -1.09 33.95
CA PHE A 263 -14.54 -0.73 32.76
C PHE A 263 -13.70 -0.04 31.68
N ALA A 264 -14.05 -0.29 30.42
CA ALA A 264 -13.45 0.32 29.24
C ALA A 264 -14.43 0.34 28.05
N VAL A 265 -14.08 1.03 26.96
CA VAL A 265 -14.81 0.96 25.68
C VAL A 265 -13.90 0.47 24.57
N LEU A 266 -14.18 -0.72 24.04
CA LEU A 266 -13.51 -1.22 22.84
C LEU A 266 -14.13 -0.58 21.60
N MET A 267 -13.29 -0.02 20.74
CA MET A 267 -13.67 0.56 19.44
C MET A 267 -12.84 -0.07 18.33
N ASP A 268 -13.41 -0.11 17.12
CA ASP A 268 -12.67 -0.46 15.92
C ASP A 268 -11.88 0.79 15.46
N ILE A 269 -10.57 0.81 15.73
CA ILE A 269 -9.70 1.93 15.36
C ILE A 269 -9.17 1.72 13.93
N TYR A 270 -9.42 2.68 13.05
CA TYR A 270 -8.92 2.71 11.69
C TYR A 270 -7.81 3.77 11.59
N GLY A 271 -6.59 3.42 12.02
CA GLY A 271 -5.45 4.34 11.99
C GLY A 271 -4.09 3.64 12.13
N GLY A 272 -3.03 4.35 11.71
CA GLY A 272 -1.63 3.98 11.97
C GLY A 272 -0.78 3.69 10.72
N SER A 273 -1.24 2.84 9.81
CA SER A 273 -0.46 2.32 8.67
C SER A 273 -0.25 3.31 7.50
N THR A 274 -0.34 4.62 7.74
CA THR A 274 -0.51 5.67 6.71
C THR A 274 0.60 5.71 5.64
N LEU A 275 1.85 5.37 5.95
CA LEU A 275 2.89 5.21 4.94
C LEU A 275 2.64 3.98 4.06
N ASN A 276 2.38 2.82 4.66
CA ASN A 276 2.22 1.55 3.95
C ASN A 276 0.92 1.55 3.13
N ASP A 277 -0.14 2.20 3.63
CA ASP A 277 -1.43 2.37 2.94
C ASP A 277 -1.38 3.42 1.84
N LYS A 278 -0.72 4.57 2.07
CA LYS A 278 -0.53 5.59 1.03
C LYS A 278 0.31 5.03 -0.12
N TRP A 279 1.37 4.29 0.17
CA TRP A 279 2.14 3.60 -0.87
C TRP A 279 1.33 2.49 -1.53
N THR A 280 0.63 1.63 -0.78
CA THR A 280 -0.26 0.59 -1.35
C THR A 280 -1.30 1.21 -2.29
N TYR A 281 -2.01 2.27 -1.87
CA TYR A 281 -3.01 2.96 -2.66
C TYR A 281 -2.41 3.62 -3.92
N ILE A 282 -1.26 4.28 -3.80
CA ILE A 282 -0.53 4.84 -4.94
C ILE A 282 -0.12 3.72 -5.91
N LEU A 283 0.37 2.59 -5.41
CA LEU A 283 0.79 1.45 -6.24
C LEU A 283 -0.39 0.74 -6.90
N ASP A 284 -1.54 0.59 -6.22
CA ASP A 284 -2.80 0.09 -6.79
C ASP A 284 -3.30 1.01 -7.91
N VAL A 285 -3.38 2.33 -7.67
CA VAL A 285 -3.82 3.33 -8.65
C VAL A 285 -2.88 3.37 -9.86
N LEU A 286 -1.56 3.36 -9.64
CA LEU A 286 -0.57 3.30 -10.71
C LEU A 286 -0.64 1.97 -11.48
N SER A 287 -0.87 0.84 -10.81
CA SER A 287 -1.03 -0.48 -11.45
C SER A 287 -2.29 -0.53 -12.31
N TYR A 288 -3.41 0.00 -11.82
CA TYR A 288 -4.68 0.03 -12.55
C TYR A 288 -4.61 0.96 -13.77
N ALA A 289 -4.09 2.18 -13.60
CA ALA A 289 -3.88 3.12 -14.70
C ALA A 289 -2.87 2.58 -15.73
N GLY A 290 -1.79 1.96 -15.24
CA GLY A 290 -0.73 1.35 -16.03
C GLY A 290 -1.19 0.18 -16.88
N CYS A 291 -1.89 -0.78 -16.28
CA CYS A 291 -2.48 -1.92 -16.99
C CYS A 291 -3.53 -1.44 -18.00
N SER A 292 -4.38 -0.47 -17.64
CA SER A 292 -5.37 0.12 -18.57
C SER A 292 -4.71 0.75 -19.80
N LEU A 293 -3.61 1.49 -19.61
CA LEU A 293 -2.84 2.10 -20.70
C LEU A 293 -2.15 1.05 -21.58
N SER A 294 -1.58 0.00 -20.98
CA SER A 294 -0.94 -1.12 -21.69
C SER A 294 -1.96 -1.91 -22.53
N ILE A 295 -3.13 -2.23 -21.95
CA ILE A 295 -4.29 -2.84 -22.63
C ILE A 295 -4.69 -2.04 -23.88
N PHE A 296 -4.84 -0.71 -23.76
CA PHE A 296 -5.22 0.15 -24.87
C PHE A 296 -4.23 0.07 -26.05
N PHE A 297 -2.92 0.19 -25.79
CA PHE A 297 -1.91 0.11 -26.85
C PHE A 297 -1.75 -1.29 -27.44
N LEU A 298 -1.93 -2.35 -26.64
CA LEU A 298 -1.98 -3.74 -27.13
C LEU A 298 -3.17 -3.98 -28.05
N PHE A 299 -4.37 -3.53 -27.67
CA PHE A 299 -5.57 -3.63 -28.50
C PHE A 299 -5.40 -2.92 -29.85
N VAL A 300 -4.92 -1.68 -29.84
CA VAL A 300 -4.63 -0.90 -31.07
C VAL A 300 -3.56 -1.58 -31.95
N THR A 301 -2.58 -2.25 -31.34
CA THR A 301 -1.55 -3.04 -32.03
C THR A 301 -2.13 -4.27 -32.71
N ILE A 302 -2.96 -5.04 -31.99
CA ILE A 302 -3.65 -6.23 -32.51
C ILE A 302 -4.59 -5.85 -33.67
N VAL A 303 -5.42 -4.82 -33.51
CA VAL A 303 -6.28 -4.29 -34.58
C VAL A 303 -5.45 -3.90 -35.80
N THR A 304 -4.32 -3.20 -35.62
CA THR A 304 -3.43 -2.83 -36.73
C THR A 304 -2.86 -4.04 -37.47
N PHE A 305 -2.47 -5.10 -36.78
CA PHE A 305 -2.00 -6.33 -37.43
C PHE A 305 -3.12 -7.14 -38.10
N LEU A 306 -4.36 -7.05 -37.59
CA LEU A 306 -5.53 -7.68 -38.22
C LEU A 306 -5.95 -6.96 -39.50
N SER A 307 -6.05 -5.62 -39.47
CA SER A 307 -6.41 -4.81 -40.64
C SER A 307 -5.36 -4.90 -41.75
N VAL A 308 -4.06 -4.95 -41.41
CA VAL A 308 -2.97 -4.90 -42.40
C VAL A 308 -2.40 -6.29 -42.69
N ARG A 309 -3.02 -7.01 -43.64
CA ARG A 309 -2.57 -8.33 -44.14
C ARG A 309 -1.08 -8.37 -44.56
N LYS A 310 -0.50 -7.23 -44.97
CA LYS A 310 0.96 -7.10 -45.26
C LYS A 310 1.85 -7.17 -44.01
N LEU A 311 1.38 -6.71 -42.83
CA LEU A 311 2.08 -6.90 -41.56
C LEU A 311 1.86 -8.31 -40.99
N ARG A 312 0.69 -8.93 -41.19
CA ARG A 312 0.41 -10.29 -40.69
C ARG A 312 1.19 -11.41 -41.41
N ASN A 313 1.75 -11.14 -42.59
CA ASN A 313 2.33 -12.21 -43.41
C ASN A 313 3.70 -12.74 -42.91
N PRO A 314 4.69 -11.90 -42.51
CA PRO A 314 5.98 -12.37 -42.00
C PRO A 314 5.85 -13.18 -40.70
N GLN A 315 6.69 -14.21 -40.54
CA GLN A 315 6.70 -15.07 -39.34
C GLN A 315 6.88 -14.30 -38.02
N PRO A 316 7.84 -13.35 -37.87
CA PRO A 316 8.04 -12.65 -36.60
C PRO A 316 6.82 -11.84 -36.16
N SER A 317 6.09 -11.25 -37.11
CA SER A 317 4.88 -10.47 -36.84
C SER A 317 3.69 -11.33 -36.39
N ARG A 318 3.73 -12.66 -36.62
CA ARG A 318 2.74 -13.59 -36.06
C ARG A 318 3.09 -14.01 -34.64
N ILE A 319 4.38 -14.24 -34.37
CA ILE A 319 4.89 -14.49 -33.01
C ILE A 319 4.51 -13.30 -32.11
N LEU A 320 4.82 -12.08 -32.55
CA LEU A 320 4.50 -10.85 -31.83
C LEU A 320 2.99 -10.63 -31.65
N MET A 321 2.16 -11.01 -32.63
CA MET A 321 0.70 -10.97 -32.48
C MET A 321 0.23 -11.90 -31.35
N CYS A 322 0.80 -13.11 -31.24
CA CYS A 322 0.47 -14.04 -30.17
C CYS A 322 0.99 -13.55 -28.80
N LEU A 323 2.20 -12.98 -28.73
CA LEU A 323 2.72 -12.31 -27.54
C LEU A 323 1.76 -11.20 -27.06
N CYS A 324 1.34 -10.30 -27.96
CA CYS A 324 0.39 -9.24 -27.62
C CYS A 324 -0.96 -9.76 -27.12
N ILE A 325 -1.42 -10.92 -27.62
CA ILE A 325 -2.66 -11.56 -27.16
C ILE A 325 -2.48 -12.16 -25.76
N SER A 326 -1.40 -12.90 -25.50
CA SER A 326 -1.13 -13.44 -24.15
C SER A 326 -0.95 -12.33 -23.11
N LEU A 327 -0.27 -11.23 -23.45
CA LEU A 327 -0.13 -10.05 -22.59
C LEU A 327 -1.47 -9.33 -22.38
N LEU A 328 -2.32 -9.22 -23.41
CA LEU A 328 -3.65 -8.64 -23.27
C LEU A 328 -4.52 -9.46 -22.32
N CYS A 329 -4.49 -10.79 -22.41
CA CYS A 329 -5.16 -11.68 -21.46
C CYS A 329 -4.61 -11.53 -20.03
N LEU A 330 -3.28 -11.51 -19.87
CA LEU A 330 -2.60 -11.28 -18.59
C LEU A 330 -3.12 -10.01 -17.89
N TYR A 331 -3.09 -8.85 -18.55
CA TYR A 331 -3.55 -7.60 -17.95
C TYR A 331 -5.07 -7.57 -17.68
N ILE A 332 -5.88 -8.20 -18.54
CA ILE A 332 -7.33 -8.28 -18.32
C ILE A 332 -7.64 -9.14 -17.08
N PHE A 333 -7.04 -10.32 -16.95
CA PHE A 333 -7.24 -11.17 -15.77
C PHE A 333 -6.64 -10.56 -14.50
N PHE A 334 -5.54 -9.79 -14.60
CA PHE A 334 -4.99 -9.04 -13.46
C PHE A 334 -5.95 -7.95 -12.98
N ILE A 335 -6.48 -7.11 -13.88
CA ILE A 335 -7.48 -6.10 -13.52
C ILE A 335 -8.75 -6.76 -12.94
N ILE A 336 -9.20 -7.88 -13.51
CA ILE A 336 -10.35 -8.63 -12.96
C ILE A 336 -10.05 -9.09 -11.54
N LEU A 337 -8.90 -9.74 -11.29
CA LEU A 337 -8.50 -10.18 -9.95
C LEU A 337 -8.46 -9.01 -8.95
N ALA A 338 -7.77 -7.92 -9.30
CA ALA A 338 -7.63 -6.73 -8.46
C ALA A 338 -8.93 -5.94 -8.23
N SER A 339 -9.96 -6.12 -9.08
CA SER A 339 -11.25 -5.42 -8.94
C SER A 339 -12.30 -6.19 -8.14
N LEU A 340 -12.05 -7.45 -7.79
CA LEU A 340 -13.03 -8.33 -7.13
C LEU A 340 -12.89 -8.25 -5.61
N LYS A 341 -13.89 -7.69 -4.93
CA LYS A 341 -13.91 -7.54 -3.47
C LYS A 341 -14.12 -8.87 -2.73
N THR A 342 -15.15 -9.63 -3.13
CA THR A 342 -15.47 -10.95 -2.57
C THR A 342 -15.95 -11.87 -3.68
N VAL A 343 -15.46 -13.12 -3.70
CA VAL A 343 -15.83 -14.14 -4.71
C VAL A 343 -15.84 -15.54 -4.11
N THR A 344 -16.53 -16.48 -4.76
CA THR A 344 -16.41 -17.89 -4.38
C THR A 344 -15.01 -18.42 -4.67
N MET A 345 -14.52 -19.31 -3.80
CA MET A 345 -13.24 -20.02 -3.95
C MET A 345 -13.05 -20.64 -5.34
N THR A 346 -14.13 -21.15 -5.97
CA THR A 346 -14.11 -21.69 -7.33
C THR A 346 -13.90 -20.63 -8.40
N THR A 347 -14.56 -19.47 -8.29
CA THR A 347 -14.39 -18.35 -9.22
C THR A 347 -12.98 -17.76 -9.10
N CYS A 348 -12.48 -17.63 -7.87
CA CYS A 348 -11.12 -17.22 -7.57
C CYS A 348 -10.09 -18.14 -8.24
N GLY A 349 -10.16 -19.45 -7.99
CA GLY A 349 -9.23 -20.43 -8.58
C GLY A 349 -9.24 -20.46 -10.11
N ILE A 350 -10.39 -20.22 -10.75
CA ILE A 350 -10.50 -20.11 -12.22
C ILE A 350 -9.76 -18.87 -12.72
N ILE A 351 -9.94 -17.70 -12.08
CA ILE A 351 -9.31 -16.44 -12.49
C ILE A 351 -7.78 -16.52 -12.29
N VAL A 352 -7.32 -17.00 -11.13
CA VAL A 352 -5.90 -17.23 -10.85
C VAL A 352 -5.31 -18.25 -11.83
N GLY A 353 -6.04 -19.33 -12.17
CA GLY A 353 -5.65 -20.30 -13.20
C GLY A 353 -5.43 -19.67 -14.57
N PHE A 354 -6.35 -18.83 -15.05
CA PHE A 354 -6.20 -18.11 -16.31
C PHE A 354 -5.09 -17.04 -16.28
N LEU A 355 -4.89 -16.39 -15.14
CA LEU A 355 -3.84 -15.39 -14.95
C LEU A 355 -2.44 -16.05 -15.00
N HIS A 356 -2.24 -17.11 -14.22
CA HIS A 356 -1.02 -17.93 -14.20
C HIS A 356 -0.72 -18.56 -15.58
N PHE A 357 -1.74 -19.07 -16.28
CA PHE A 357 -1.59 -19.55 -17.66
C PHE A 357 -1.16 -18.43 -18.63
N SER A 358 -1.77 -17.25 -18.54
CA SER A 358 -1.47 -16.10 -19.42
C SER A 358 -0.05 -15.58 -19.19
N LEU A 359 0.38 -15.51 -17.92
CA LEU A 359 1.74 -15.19 -17.49
C LEU A 359 2.77 -16.14 -18.14
N LEU A 360 2.65 -17.45 -17.87
CA LEU A 360 3.55 -18.46 -18.43
C LEU A 360 3.51 -18.52 -19.97
N SER A 361 2.35 -18.31 -20.58
CA SER A 361 2.23 -18.23 -22.05
C SER A 361 2.98 -17.02 -22.61
N SER A 362 2.91 -15.86 -21.96
CA SER A 362 3.67 -14.67 -22.37
C SER A 362 5.19 -14.91 -22.31
N LEU A 363 5.69 -15.49 -21.22
CA LEU A 363 7.10 -15.87 -21.03
C LEU A 363 7.56 -16.89 -22.10
N ALA A 364 6.73 -17.89 -22.42
CA ALA A 364 7.03 -18.85 -23.47
C ALA A 364 7.05 -18.19 -24.87
N TRP A 365 6.19 -17.21 -25.14
CA TRP A 365 6.22 -16.43 -26.39
C TRP A 365 7.45 -15.52 -26.50
N MET A 366 7.96 -14.98 -25.39
CA MET A 366 9.23 -14.22 -25.35
C MET A 366 10.41 -15.10 -25.76
N ALA A 367 10.56 -16.27 -25.14
CA ALA A 367 11.59 -17.24 -25.50
C ALA A 367 11.53 -17.64 -26.99
N VAL A 368 10.31 -17.77 -27.54
CA VAL A 368 10.10 -18.01 -28.98
C VAL A 368 10.47 -16.80 -29.84
N GLU A 369 10.23 -15.54 -29.43
CA GLU A 369 10.70 -14.36 -30.15
C GLU A 369 12.24 -14.27 -30.14
N SER A 370 12.88 -14.45 -28.99
CA SER A 370 14.33 -14.52 -28.84
C SER A 370 14.94 -15.60 -29.73
N PHE A 371 14.40 -16.82 -29.71
CA PHE A 371 14.85 -17.91 -30.58
C PHE A 371 14.66 -17.59 -32.07
N ASN A 372 13.55 -16.94 -32.43
CA ASN A 372 13.32 -16.47 -33.79
C ASN A 372 14.34 -15.37 -34.19
N MET A 373 14.75 -14.48 -33.29
CA MET A 373 15.83 -13.50 -33.55
C MET A 373 17.20 -14.17 -33.70
N TYR A 374 17.50 -15.19 -32.89
CA TYR A 374 18.69 -16.06 -33.07
C TYR A 374 18.72 -16.70 -34.46
N LEU A 375 17.62 -17.33 -34.89
CA LEU A 375 17.47 -17.92 -36.22
C LEU A 375 17.65 -16.86 -37.33
N LEU A 376 17.01 -15.70 -37.20
CA LEU A 376 17.10 -14.58 -38.15
C LEU A 376 18.51 -13.99 -38.28
N VAL A 377 19.38 -14.14 -37.27
CA VAL A 377 20.76 -13.61 -37.30
C VAL A 377 21.78 -14.68 -37.72
N ILE A 378 21.57 -15.95 -37.38
CA ILE A 378 22.54 -17.03 -37.61
C ILE A 378 22.21 -17.89 -38.83
N LYS A 379 20.98 -18.40 -38.99
CA LYS A 379 20.57 -19.25 -40.13
C LYS A 379 20.27 -18.46 -41.42
N ILE A 380 20.96 -17.34 -41.66
CA ILE A 380 20.84 -16.53 -42.89
C ILE A 380 21.36 -17.28 -44.15
N PHE A 381 22.18 -18.32 -43.99
CA PHE A 381 22.87 -18.96 -45.12
C PHE A 381 22.19 -20.22 -45.68
N ASP A 382 21.30 -20.88 -44.93
CA ASP A 382 20.53 -22.02 -45.43
C ASP A 382 19.12 -21.62 -45.85
N ARG A 383 18.71 -22.04 -47.07
CA ARG A 383 17.37 -21.78 -47.62
C ARG A 383 16.30 -22.75 -47.05
N GLY A 384 16.48 -23.21 -45.81
CA GLY A 384 15.66 -24.23 -45.15
C GLY A 384 15.11 -23.72 -43.81
N GLY A 385 14.13 -22.83 -43.84
CA GLY A 385 13.39 -22.43 -42.64
C GLY A 385 12.62 -23.63 -42.04
N ILE A 386 12.50 -23.68 -40.71
CA ILE A 386 11.89 -24.83 -40.01
C ILE A 386 10.44 -25.03 -40.47
N ARG A 387 10.15 -26.18 -41.10
CA ARG A 387 8.81 -26.52 -41.58
C ARG A 387 7.81 -26.49 -40.42
N ASN A 388 6.71 -25.77 -40.62
CA ASN A 388 5.62 -25.58 -39.66
C ASN A 388 6.04 -24.93 -38.32
N PHE A 389 7.08 -24.07 -38.32
CA PHE A 389 7.58 -23.36 -37.11
C PHE A 389 6.46 -22.81 -36.20
N MET A 390 5.49 -22.07 -36.75
CA MET A 390 4.40 -21.48 -35.94
C MET A 390 3.54 -22.51 -35.20
N ILE A 391 3.36 -23.71 -35.76
CA ILE A 391 2.58 -24.79 -35.11
C ILE A 391 3.41 -25.38 -33.97
N LYS A 392 4.70 -25.64 -34.21
CA LYS A 392 5.61 -26.13 -33.15
C LYS A 392 5.75 -25.13 -32.01
N ALA A 393 5.84 -23.83 -32.33
CA ALA A 393 5.84 -22.75 -31.35
C ALA A 393 4.53 -22.72 -30.54
N GLY A 394 3.36 -22.72 -31.20
CA GLY A 394 2.07 -22.69 -30.50
C GLY A 394 1.82 -23.92 -29.61
N VAL A 395 2.28 -25.11 -30.00
CA VAL A 395 2.23 -26.31 -29.15
C VAL A 395 3.11 -26.14 -27.91
N PHE A 396 4.28 -25.51 -28.03
CA PHE A 396 5.16 -25.21 -26.89
C PHE A 396 4.57 -24.13 -25.96
N THR A 397 4.16 -22.98 -26.51
CA THR A 397 3.71 -21.79 -25.76
C THR A 397 2.29 -21.86 -25.20
N LEU A 398 1.54 -22.92 -25.52
CA LEU A 398 0.27 -23.28 -24.90
C LEU A 398 0.41 -24.56 -24.06
N GLY A 399 1.12 -25.57 -24.56
CA GLY A 399 1.26 -26.86 -23.88
C GLY A 399 2.10 -26.80 -22.60
N VAL A 400 3.26 -26.13 -22.62
CA VAL A 400 4.12 -26.06 -21.42
C VAL A 400 3.44 -25.27 -20.28
N PRO A 401 2.85 -24.07 -20.52
CA PRO A 401 2.03 -23.39 -19.53
C PRO A 401 0.85 -24.23 -19.00
N ALA A 402 0.10 -24.91 -19.88
CA ALA A 402 -1.03 -25.74 -19.45
C ALA A 402 -0.59 -26.92 -18.55
N VAL A 403 0.56 -27.52 -18.84
CA VAL A 403 1.13 -28.59 -17.99
C VAL A 403 1.61 -28.04 -16.63
N ILE A 404 2.27 -26.88 -16.59
CA ILE A 404 2.72 -26.28 -15.32
C ILE A 404 1.53 -25.87 -14.44
N VAL A 405 0.52 -25.20 -15.00
CA VAL A 405 -0.72 -24.83 -14.29
C VAL A 405 -1.48 -26.07 -13.83
N GLY A 406 -1.59 -27.10 -14.68
CA GLY A 406 -2.26 -28.36 -14.33
C GLY A 406 -1.55 -29.15 -13.22
N LEU A 407 -0.22 -29.18 -13.21
CA LEU A 407 0.56 -29.82 -12.15
C LEU A 407 0.50 -29.03 -10.84
N THR A 408 0.70 -27.71 -10.88
CA THR A 408 0.69 -26.86 -9.67
C THR A 408 -0.69 -26.84 -9.01
N GLY A 409 -1.76 -26.65 -9.77
CA GLY A 409 -3.13 -26.75 -9.26
C GLY A 409 -3.53 -28.18 -8.83
N GLY A 410 -3.02 -29.20 -9.53
CA GLY A 410 -3.28 -30.61 -9.20
C GLY A 410 -2.61 -31.07 -7.89
N ILE A 411 -1.42 -30.55 -7.59
CA ILE A 411 -0.68 -30.81 -6.34
C ILE A 411 -1.26 -29.98 -5.19
N ALA A 412 -1.51 -28.69 -5.40
CA ALA A 412 -1.88 -27.74 -4.34
C ALA A 412 -3.39 -27.48 -4.23
N GLN A 413 -4.25 -28.50 -4.35
CA GLN A 413 -5.71 -28.33 -4.53
C GLN A 413 -6.43 -27.42 -3.51
N ARG A 414 -5.93 -27.33 -2.26
CA ARG A 414 -6.48 -26.47 -1.19
C ARG A 414 -5.64 -25.22 -0.87
N GLY A 415 -4.53 -25.02 -1.57
CA GLY A 415 -3.56 -23.95 -1.33
C GLY A 415 -2.86 -23.52 -2.60
N TYR A 416 -3.59 -23.50 -3.73
CA TYR A 416 -3.08 -23.06 -5.03
C TYR A 416 -3.06 -21.53 -5.11
N MET A 417 -4.15 -20.92 -4.66
CA MET A 417 -4.33 -19.47 -4.49
C MET A 417 -4.35 -19.09 -3.01
N ARG A 418 -4.05 -17.82 -2.71
CA ARG A 418 -4.40 -17.20 -1.42
C ARG A 418 -5.91 -16.92 -1.41
N TYR A 419 -6.61 -17.34 -0.35
CA TYR A 419 -8.06 -17.18 -0.22
C TYR A 419 -8.43 -17.10 1.25
N ASP A 420 -8.63 -15.87 1.73
CA ASP A 420 -8.87 -15.54 3.13
C ASP A 420 -10.19 -14.73 3.20
N ASP A 421 -11.17 -15.19 3.98
CA ASP A 421 -12.51 -14.60 4.17
C ASP A 421 -13.25 -14.10 2.90
N GLY A 422 -13.03 -14.79 1.78
CA GLY A 422 -13.67 -14.49 0.49
C GLY A 422 -12.89 -13.52 -0.41
N ILE A 423 -11.78 -12.96 0.08
CA ILE A 423 -10.82 -12.17 -0.71
C ILE A 423 -9.95 -13.13 -1.52
N CYS A 424 -9.70 -12.80 -2.79
CA CYS A 424 -8.93 -13.62 -3.72
C CYS A 424 -7.55 -13.00 -3.98
N GLY A 425 -6.48 -13.67 -3.54
CA GLY A 425 -5.09 -13.32 -3.92
C GLY A 425 -4.65 -14.02 -5.21
N PHE A 426 -3.38 -13.88 -5.59
CA PHE A 426 -2.81 -14.62 -6.71
C PHE A 426 -2.48 -16.08 -6.33
N LEU A 427 -1.21 -16.48 -6.25
CA LEU A 427 -0.83 -17.82 -5.75
C LEU A 427 -0.42 -17.79 -4.26
N ALA A 428 -0.52 -18.94 -3.59
CA ALA A 428 0.18 -19.16 -2.33
C ALA A 428 1.68 -19.44 -2.56
N GLU A 429 2.51 -19.31 -1.52
CA GLU A 429 3.98 -19.32 -1.63
C GLU A 429 4.56 -20.53 -2.37
N ILE A 430 4.18 -21.76 -2.00
CA ILE A 430 4.74 -22.97 -2.62
C ILE A 430 4.41 -23.05 -4.13
N PRO A 431 3.14 -22.87 -4.57
CA PRO A 431 2.81 -22.71 -5.99
C PRO A 431 3.44 -21.48 -6.68
N MET A 432 3.60 -20.35 -5.99
CA MET A 432 4.23 -19.14 -6.52
C MET A 432 5.70 -19.39 -6.85
N ILE A 433 6.46 -19.97 -5.92
CA ILE A 433 7.87 -20.32 -6.11
C ILE A 433 8.04 -21.36 -7.23
N GLY A 434 7.33 -22.50 -7.14
CA GLY A 434 7.49 -23.62 -8.07
C GLY A 434 6.85 -23.40 -9.45
N GLY A 435 5.72 -22.71 -9.50
CA GLY A 435 4.92 -22.51 -10.71
C GLY A 435 5.25 -21.23 -11.49
N VAL A 436 5.64 -20.15 -10.80
CA VAL A 436 5.88 -18.84 -11.42
C VAL A 436 7.36 -18.45 -11.36
N LEU A 437 7.95 -18.42 -10.15
CA LEU A 437 9.28 -17.85 -9.93
C LEU A 437 10.40 -18.64 -10.63
N VAL A 438 10.37 -19.99 -10.53
CA VAL A 438 11.34 -20.87 -11.19
C VAL A 438 11.23 -20.82 -12.73
N PRO A 439 10.03 -20.87 -13.36
CA PRO A 439 9.91 -20.61 -14.79
C PRO A 439 10.35 -19.22 -15.25
N ILE A 440 10.06 -18.15 -14.47
CA ILE A 440 10.54 -16.80 -14.77
C ILE A 440 12.08 -16.75 -14.80
N ALA A 441 12.75 -17.25 -13.76
CA ALA A 441 14.23 -17.30 -13.72
C ALA A 441 14.81 -18.08 -14.91
N THR A 442 14.21 -19.23 -15.23
CA THR A 442 14.63 -20.08 -16.36
C THR A 442 14.55 -19.35 -17.70
N VAL A 443 13.46 -18.59 -17.94
CA VAL A 443 13.29 -17.81 -19.17
C VAL A 443 14.22 -16.60 -19.22
N ILE A 444 14.42 -15.88 -18.11
CA ILE A 444 15.37 -14.75 -18.03
C ILE A 444 16.80 -15.19 -18.38
N ILE A 445 17.27 -16.31 -17.82
CA ILE A 445 18.59 -16.88 -18.11
C ILE A 445 18.69 -17.26 -19.60
N TYR A 446 17.68 -17.93 -20.14
CA TYR A 446 17.61 -18.30 -21.56
C TYR A 446 17.67 -17.09 -22.49
N ASP A 447 16.79 -16.10 -22.28
CA ASP A 447 16.72 -14.90 -23.12
C ASP A 447 18.01 -14.08 -23.03
N SER A 448 18.64 -14.01 -21.85
CA SER A 448 19.94 -13.35 -21.66
C SER A 448 21.05 -14.01 -22.51
N ILE A 449 21.14 -15.34 -22.50
CA ILE A 449 22.11 -16.09 -23.31
C ILE A 449 21.86 -15.82 -24.81
N ILE A 450 20.62 -15.95 -25.27
CA ILE A 450 20.24 -15.74 -26.67
C ILE A 450 20.52 -14.29 -27.11
N PHE A 451 20.18 -13.30 -26.28
CA PHE A 451 20.44 -11.89 -26.53
C PHE A 451 21.94 -11.62 -26.69
N VAL A 452 22.79 -12.13 -25.79
CA VAL A 452 24.26 -11.99 -25.88
C VAL A 452 24.80 -12.64 -27.17
N MET A 453 24.30 -13.81 -27.56
CA MET A 453 24.68 -14.45 -28.84
C MET A 453 24.28 -13.60 -30.05
N VAL A 454 23.06 -13.04 -30.05
CA VAL A 454 22.53 -12.17 -31.11
C VAL A 454 23.37 -10.89 -31.23
N ILE A 455 23.64 -10.18 -30.13
CA ILE A 455 24.45 -8.95 -30.12
C ILE A 455 25.89 -9.24 -30.56
N ARG A 456 26.57 -10.25 -29.99
CA ARG A 456 27.94 -10.62 -30.40
C ARG A 456 28.03 -11.08 -31.85
N ARG A 457 26.94 -11.53 -32.49
CA ARG A 457 26.91 -11.85 -33.92
C ARG A 457 26.50 -10.65 -34.79
N LEU A 458 25.72 -9.70 -34.27
CA LEU A 458 25.36 -8.46 -34.95
C LEU A 458 26.55 -7.50 -35.05
N SER A 459 27.25 -7.21 -33.95
CA SER A 459 28.38 -6.26 -33.94
C SER A 459 29.48 -6.70 -34.92
N ARG A 460 29.82 -8.00 -34.95
CA ARG A 460 30.76 -8.59 -35.93
C ARG A 460 30.29 -8.49 -37.39
N LYS A 461 28.99 -8.38 -37.65
CA LYS A 461 28.43 -8.17 -39.00
C LYS A 461 28.38 -6.69 -39.39
N VAL A 462 28.13 -5.80 -38.43
CA VAL A 462 28.12 -4.34 -38.63
C VAL A 462 29.54 -3.83 -38.93
N ALA A 463 30.54 -4.27 -38.17
CA ALA A 463 31.94 -3.89 -38.39
C ALA A 463 32.53 -4.33 -39.75
N GLY A 464 31.89 -5.29 -40.44
CA GLY A 464 32.49 -5.97 -41.60
C GLY A 464 31.93 -5.62 -42.97
N ARG A 465 30.88 -4.77 -43.11
CA ARG A 465 30.25 -4.50 -44.44
C ARG A 465 29.66 -3.10 -44.61
N GLN A 466 29.87 -2.55 -45.81
CA GLN A 466 29.25 -1.31 -46.31
C GLN A 466 27.71 -1.35 -46.27
N LEU A 467 27.11 -0.24 -45.84
CA LEU A 467 25.72 -0.20 -45.34
C LEU A 467 24.63 0.06 -46.42
N THR A 468 24.94 -0.15 -47.70
CA THR A 468 24.24 0.51 -48.83
C THR A 468 23.02 -0.21 -49.42
N LYS A 469 22.69 -1.47 -49.05
CA LYS A 469 21.52 -2.17 -49.62
C LYS A 469 20.23 -1.94 -48.80
N PRO A 470 19.10 -1.52 -49.40
CA PRO A 470 17.88 -1.14 -48.66
C PRO A 470 17.27 -2.30 -47.87
N ILE A 471 17.32 -3.52 -48.41
CA ILE A 471 16.86 -4.75 -47.73
C ILE A 471 17.65 -5.00 -46.43
N TYR A 472 18.93 -4.63 -46.37
CA TYR A 472 19.73 -4.72 -45.15
C TYR A 472 19.30 -3.68 -44.12
N LYS A 473 19.06 -2.42 -44.54
CA LYS A 473 18.57 -1.33 -43.68
C LYS A 473 17.20 -1.66 -43.06
N GLU A 474 16.32 -2.33 -43.79
CA GLU A 474 15.03 -2.80 -43.25
C GLU A 474 15.21 -3.96 -42.25
N ARG A 475 16.01 -4.99 -42.60
CA ARG A 475 16.30 -6.10 -41.67
C ARG A 475 16.96 -5.63 -40.38
N LEU A 476 17.90 -4.70 -40.46
CA LEU A 476 18.58 -4.11 -39.31
C LEU A 476 17.59 -3.34 -38.42
N ARG A 477 16.68 -2.56 -38.99
CA ARG A 477 15.60 -1.87 -38.23
C ARG A 477 14.67 -2.87 -37.53
N ARG A 478 14.27 -3.96 -38.20
CA ARG A 478 13.42 -5.01 -37.60
C ARG A 478 14.14 -5.72 -36.44
N LEU A 479 15.44 -6.02 -36.60
CA LEU A 479 16.25 -6.61 -35.54
C LEU A 479 16.43 -5.63 -34.35
N GLN A 480 16.63 -4.34 -34.62
CA GLN A 480 16.73 -3.29 -33.59
C GLN A 480 15.40 -3.07 -32.84
N ASN A 481 14.25 -3.19 -33.52
CA ASN A 481 12.94 -3.19 -32.86
C ASN A 481 12.86 -4.36 -31.85
N ALA A 482 13.17 -5.58 -32.30
CA ALA A 482 13.04 -6.77 -31.49
C ALA A 482 14.05 -6.81 -30.34
N SER A 483 15.30 -6.41 -30.57
CA SER A 483 16.28 -6.32 -29.48
C SER A 483 15.86 -5.32 -28.41
N ALA A 484 15.22 -4.21 -28.78
CA ALA A 484 14.69 -3.25 -27.81
C ALA A 484 13.52 -3.83 -27.00
N LEU A 485 12.64 -4.62 -27.62
CA LEU A 485 11.58 -5.33 -26.90
C LEU A 485 12.12 -6.42 -25.96
N ILE A 486 13.06 -7.25 -26.42
CA ILE A 486 13.64 -8.32 -25.59
C ILE A 486 14.35 -7.72 -24.35
N ILE A 487 15.06 -6.60 -24.51
CA ILE A 487 15.66 -5.86 -23.37
C ILE A 487 14.55 -5.36 -22.43
N LEU A 488 13.56 -4.62 -22.95
CA LEU A 488 12.47 -4.05 -22.13
C LEU A 488 11.74 -5.13 -21.33
N MET A 489 11.30 -6.19 -22.03
CA MET A 489 10.56 -7.31 -21.48
C MET A 489 11.37 -8.09 -20.46
N GLY A 490 12.66 -8.37 -20.76
CA GLY A 490 13.58 -9.02 -19.84
C GLY A 490 13.83 -8.19 -18.57
N LEU A 491 13.90 -6.86 -18.69
CA LEU A 491 14.00 -5.95 -17.54
C LEU A 491 12.70 -5.92 -16.73
N THR A 492 11.51 -5.84 -17.35
CA THR A 492 10.23 -5.92 -16.63
C THR A 492 10.16 -7.19 -15.79
N TRP A 493 10.47 -8.36 -16.37
CA TRP A 493 10.37 -9.63 -15.65
C TRP A 493 11.52 -9.90 -14.69
N ALA A 494 12.72 -9.38 -14.92
CA ALA A 494 13.80 -9.44 -13.92
C ALA A 494 13.49 -8.59 -12.69
N ILE A 495 12.94 -7.37 -12.89
CA ILE A 495 12.51 -6.52 -11.79
C ILE A 495 11.28 -7.13 -11.11
N GLY A 496 10.36 -7.75 -11.87
CA GLY A 496 9.24 -8.54 -11.34
C GLY A 496 9.66 -9.73 -10.48
N PHE A 497 10.73 -10.43 -10.89
CA PHE A 497 11.36 -11.49 -10.10
C PHE A 497 11.94 -10.96 -8.79
N PHE A 498 12.61 -9.79 -8.82
CA PHE A 498 13.08 -9.14 -7.59
C PHE A 498 11.95 -8.62 -6.70
N THR A 499 10.80 -8.17 -7.25
CA THR A 499 9.61 -7.83 -6.43
C THR A 499 8.89 -9.02 -5.83
N ALA A 500 9.15 -10.23 -6.33
CA ALA A 500 8.59 -11.49 -5.83
C ALA A 500 9.51 -12.19 -4.80
N ILE A 501 10.63 -11.56 -4.43
CA ILE A 501 11.50 -11.95 -3.31
C ILE A 501 11.18 -11.00 -2.15
N GLU A 502 11.22 -11.54 -0.93
CA GLU A 502 11.00 -10.77 0.31
C GLU A 502 12.07 -9.67 0.47
N GLY A 503 11.68 -8.53 1.06
CA GLY A 503 12.54 -7.33 1.17
C GLY A 503 12.55 -6.37 -0.03
N ALA A 504 11.69 -6.58 -1.04
CA ALA A 504 11.66 -5.71 -2.23
C ALA A 504 11.16 -4.28 -1.95
N SER A 505 12.09 -3.31 -1.94
CA SER A 505 11.79 -1.90 -1.65
C SER A 505 10.79 -1.24 -2.62
N VAL A 506 10.06 -0.24 -2.12
CA VAL A 506 9.00 0.49 -2.86
C VAL A 506 9.49 1.01 -4.21
N SER A 507 10.75 1.46 -4.30
CA SER A 507 11.40 1.91 -5.54
C SER A 507 11.42 0.83 -6.64
N ILE A 508 11.63 -0.43 -6.27
CA ILE A 508 11.63 -1.58 -7.21
C ILE A 508 10.21 -1.86 -7.68
N GLN A 509 9.22 -1.77 -6.78
CA GLN A 509 7.79 -1.95 -7.10
C GLN A 509 7.28 -0.86 -8.06
N ILE A 510 7.61 0.42 -7.80
CA ILE A 510 7.30 1.53 -8.71
C ILE A 510 7.98 1.32 -10.08
N MET A 511 9.25 0.90 -10.10
CA MET A 511 9.98 0.62 -11.34
C MET A 511 9.32 -0.51 -12.15
N PHE A 512 8.88 -1.59 -11.48
CA PHE A 512 8.12 -2.67 -12.12
C PHE A 512 6.85 -2.14 -12.78
N ILE A 513 6.03 -1.40 -12.02
CA ILE A 513 4.76 -0.86 -12.53
C ILE A 513 4.98 0.05 -13.73
N ILE A 514 5.97 0.95 -13.69
CA ILE A 514 6.30 1.85 -14.81
C ILE A 514 6.71 1.05 -16.06
N LEU A 515 7.62 0.08 -15.94
CA LEU A 515 8.07 -0.73 -17.07
C LEU A 515 6.94 -1.57 -17.66
N ASN A 516 6.12 -2.18 -16.80
CA ASN A 516 4.99 -3.00 -17.18
C ASN A 516 3.87 -2.18 -17.86
N SER A 517 3.65 -0.93 -17.41
CA SER A 517 2.74 0.04 -18.04
C SER A 517 3.21 0.43 -19.45
N LEU A 518 4.51 0.69 -19.60
CA LEU A 518 5.11 1.11 -20.88
C LEU A 518 5.28 -0.05 -21.88
N GLN A 519 5.12 -1.31 -21.44
CA GLN A 519 5.29 -2.52 -22.25
C GLN A 519 4.39 -2.53 -23.49
N GLY A 520 3.08 -2.32 -23.33
CA GLY A 520 2.13 -2.20 -24.45
C GLY A 520 2.40 -0.99 -25.34
N PHE A 521 2.83 0.13 -24.77
CA PHE A 521 3.19 1.33 -25.52
C PHE A 521 4.42 1.14 -26.43
N PHE A 522 5.49 0.53 -25.92
CA PHE A 522 6.70 0.28 -26.72
C PHE A 522 6.47 -0.75 -27.84
N LEU A 523 5.63 -1.76 -27.61
CA LEU A 523 5.14 -2.68 -28.64
C LEU A 523 4.48 -1.92 -29.80
N PHE A 524 3.52 -1.04 -29.49
CA PHE A 524 2.85 -0.17 -30.46
C PHE A 524 3.84 0.79 -31.17
N LEU A 525 4.72 1.45 -30.42
CA LEU A 525 5.70 2.40 -30.95
C LEU A 525 6.64 1.74 -31.96
N PHE A 526 7.23 0.59 -31.64
CA PHE A 526 8.19 -0.06 -32.52
C PHE A 526 7.54 -0.74 -33.74
N TYR A 527 6.39 -1.40 -33.59
CA TYR A 527 5.83 -2.24 -34.65
C TYR A 527 4.65 -1.65 -35.43
N CYS A 528 3.95 -0.65 -34.88
CA CYS A 528 2.96 0.14 -35.61
C CYS A 528 3.53 1.50 -36.04
N LEU A 529 3.96 2.36 -35.10
CA LEU A 529 4.40 3.72 -35.45
C LEU A 529 5.73 3.76 -36.23
N ARG A 530 6.75 3.00 -35.81
CA ARG A 530 8.07 2.97 -36.48
C ARG A 530 8.08 2.14 -37.78
N ASN A 531 6.97 1.46 -38.09
CA ASN A 531 6.82 0.58 -39.24
C ASN A 531 6.17 1.31 -40.44
N PRO A 532 6.90 1.54 -41.56
CA PRO A 532 6.37 2.30 -42.69
C PRO A 532 5.13 1.65 -43.34
N ALA A 533 5.00 0.32 -43.26
CA ALA A 533 3.84 -0.38 -43.79
C ALA A 533 2.56 -0.06 -43.00
N ALA A 534 2.64 0.01 -41.67
CA ALA A 534 1.50 0.40 -40.83
C ALA A 534 1.16 1.89 -41.00
N ARG A 535 2.17 2.78 -40.94
CA ARG A 535 1.98 4.23 -41.22
C ARG A 535 1.26 4.48 -42.56
N SER A 536 1.55 3.68 -43.59
CA SER A 536 0.92 3.80 -44.92
C SER A 536 -0.58 3.50 -44.91
N GLN A 537 -1.04 2.61 -44.03
CA GLN A 537 -2.45 2.23 -43.92
C GLN A 537 -3.20 3.13 -42.94
N TRP A 538 -2.57 3.49 -41.82
CA TRP A 538 -3.08 4.52 -40.91
C TRP A 538 -3.33 5.82 -41.67
N ARG A 539 -2.39 6.29 -42.50
CA ARG A 539 -2.61 7.47 -43.37
C ARG A 539 -3.82 7.32 -44.29
N LYS A 540 -4.10 6.13 -44.83
CA LYS A 540 -5.32 5.91 -45.65
C LYS A 540 -6.59 6.00 -44.79
N ILE A 541 -6.61 5.34 -43.62
CA ILE A 541 -7.76 5.34 -42.71
C ILE A 541 -8.09 6.76 -42.21
N PHE A 542 -7.08 7.55 -41.85
CA PHE A 542 -7.28 8.92 -41.37
C PHE A 542 -7.50 9.95 -42.50
N CYS A 543 -6.81 9.86 -43.64
CA CYS A 543 -6.98 10.82 -44.73
C CYS A 543 -8.23 10.56 -45.60
N CYS A 544 -8.75 9.34 -45.66
CA CYS A 544 -10.03 9.05 -46.33
C CYS A 544 -11.27 9.40 -45.48
N ARG A 545 -11.12 10.29 -44.48
CA ARG A 545 -12.22 10.84 -43.65
C ARG A 545 -12.32 12.36 -43.66
N LEU A 546 -11.47 13.08 -44.40
CA LEU A 546 -11.81 14.43 -44.84
C LEU A 546 -12.67 14.30 -46.10
N PRO A 547 -13.82 14.99 -46.20
CA PRO A 547 -14.45 15.24 -47.48
C PRO A 547 -13.48 15.99 -48.41
N PRO A 548 -13.62 15.90 -49.74
CA PRO A 548 -13.11 16.97 -50.61
C PRO A 548 -13.77 18.28 -50.17
N ALA A 549 -12.99 19.35 -50.05
CA ALA A 549 -13.58 20.69 -49.95
C ALA A 549 -14.19 21.04 -51.31
N ASP A 550 -15.39 21.61 -51.32
CA ASP A 550 -16.04 22.02 -52.56
C ASP A 550 -15.26 23.16 -53.21
N GLU A 551 -14.60 22.89 -54.34
CA GLU A 551 -14.06 23.94 -55.20
C GLU A 551 -15.23 24.67 -55.85
N THR A 552 -15.54 25.86 -55.34
CA THR A 552 -16.58 26.74 -55.90
C THR A 552 -16.24 27.12 -57.34
N THR A 553 -16.94 26.50 -58.29
CA THR A 553 -16.77 26.75 -59.73
C THR A 553 -16.97 28.22 -60.08
N SER A 554 -15.96 28.83 -60.71
CA SER A 554 -16.09 30.10 -61.42
C SER A 554 -15.68 29.92 -62.89
N MET A 555 -16.33 30.64 -63.80
CA MET A 555 -16.36 30.33 -65.24
C MET A 555 -15.13 30.90 -66.00
N GLY A 556 -14.66 30.17 -67.03
CA GLY A 556 -13.51 30.62 -67.83
C GLY A 556 -13.26 29.84 -69.14
N ASN A 557 -14.13 30.06 -70.14
CA ASN A 557 -13.97 29.79 -71.59
C ASN A 557 -13.38 28.45 -72.12
N SER A 558 -14.21 27.77 -72.92
CA SER A 558 -13.99 27.39 -74.35
C SER A 558 -12.56 27.52 -74.96
N ASN A 559 -12.11 26.64 -75.87
CA ASN A 559 -12.88 26.08 -77.01
C ASN A 559 -12.24 24.87 -77.76
N GLN A 560 -13.10 24.08 -78.43
CA GLN A 560 -12.93 23.34 -79.71
C GLN A 560 -12.06 22.06 -79.92
N PHE A 561 -12.63 21.19 -80.79
CA PHE A 561 -12.10 20.07 -81.61
C PHE A 561 -11.57 18.79 -80.89
N ARG A 562 -12.16 17.59 -81.04
CA ARG A 562 -12.45 16.72 -82.24
C ARG A 562 -11.18 15.98 -82.70
N GLU A 563 -11.14 14.64 -82.83
CA GLU A 563 -12.02 13.80 -83.66
C GLU A 563 -12.29 12.34 -83.15
N ARG A 564 -12.76 11.47 -84.07
CA ARG A 564 -13.35 10.11 -84.00
C ARG A 564 -12.21 9.05 -84.17
N SER A 565 -12.29 7.73 -83.94
CA SER A 565 -13.41 6.76 -83.95
C SER A 565 -13.08 5.40 -83.26
N THR A 566 -14.14 4.61 -83.00
CA THR A 566 -14.26 3.11 -83.08
C THR A 566 -13.64 2.11 -82.08
N THR A 567 -14.49 1.09 -81.81
CA THR A 567 -14.27 -0.33 -81.44
C THR A 567 -13.96 -0.77 -80.00
N ASP A 568 -14.60 -1.88 -79.65
CA ASP A 568 -14.59 -2.66 -78.40
C ASP A 568 -13.27 -3.49 -78.24
N ASP A 569 -12.99 -4.22 -77.16
CA ASP A 569 -13.83 -4.67 -76.03
C ASP A 569 -12.99 -4.82 -74.74
N GLN A 570 -13.67 -4.96 -73.60
CA GLN A 570 -13.22 -5.45 -72.28
C GLN A 570 -11.71 -5.51 -71.95
N ASP A 571 -11.26 -4.57 -71.12
CA ASP A 571 -10.58 -4.96 -69.87
C ASP A 571 -10.90 -3.95 -68.74
N ARG A 572 -11.00 -4.42 -67.48
CA ARG A 572 -11.57 -3.64 -66.36
C ARG A 572 -10.56 -3.27 -65.28
N GLU A 573 -9.36 -2.87 -65.70
CA GLU A 573 -8.29 -2.43 -64.80
C GLU A 573 -8.62 -1.08 -64.11
N LYS A 574 -8.92 -1.12 -62.81
CA LYS A 574 -9.13 0.09 -62.00
C LYS A 574 -7.80 0.75 -61.63
N ASN A 575 -7.30 1.59 -62.53
CA ASN A 575 -6.21 2.52 -62.28
C ASN A 575 -6.41 3.32 -60.98
N CYS A 576 -5.39 3.36 -60.12
CA CYS A 576 -5.31 4.32 -59.02
C CYS A 576 -4.66 5.61 -59.51
N CYS A 577 -5.23 6.76 -59.15
CA CYS A 577 -4.82 8.06 -59.66
C CYS A 577 -3.33 8.35 -59.45
N ASN A 578 -2.66 8.73 -60.53
CA ASN A 578 -1.27 9.17 -60.52
C ASN A 578 -1.25 10.70 -60.33
N VAL A 579 -1.06 11.18 -59.09
CA VAL A 579 -0.98 12.63 -58.77
C VAL A 579 0.33 12.93 -58.05
N SER A 580 1.25 13.56 -58.79
CA SER A 580 2.56 13.97 -58.31
C SER A 580 2.56 15.39 -57.73
N SER A 581 1.92 15.59 -56.58
CA SER A 581 2.25 16.74 -55.71
C SER A 581 1.87 16.51 -54.24
N CYS A 582 2.89 16.30 -53.40
CA CYS A 582 2.79 16.40 -51.95
C CYS A 582 4.20 16.68 -51.38
N ARG A 583 4.68 17.93 -51.52
CA ARG A 583 5.91 18.40 -50.86
C ARG A 583 5.66 18.57 -49.36
N THR A 584 5.84 17.51 -48.55
CA THR A 584 6.04 17.70 -47.11
C THR A 584 7.45 18.23 -46.88
N GLY A 585 7.58 19.50 -46.50
CA GLY A 585 8.85 20.08 -46.10
C GLY A 585 9.44 19.35 -44.88
N SER A 586 10.73 19.02 -44.93
CA SER A 586 11.47 18.48 -43.79
C SER A 586 12.31 19.59 -43.19
N TYR A 587 11.96 20.04 -41.99
CA TYR A 587 12.75 21.02 -41.25
C TYR A 587 13.62 20.30 -40.21
N ASP A 588 14.80 19.86 -40.65
CA ASP A 588 15.92 19.65 -39.73
C ASP A 588 16.36 21.01 -39.19
N LEU A 589 16.25 21.21 -37.87
CA LEU A 589 16.48 22.51 -37.23
C LEU A 589 17.93 22.72 -36.76
N PHE A 590 18.90 22.00 -37.36
CA PHE A 590 20.27 21.90 -36.82
C PHE A 590 21.42 21.98 -37.83
N SER A 591 21.17 22.40 -39.09
CA SER A 591 22.17 22.25 -40.17
C SER A 591 22.41 23.47 -41.07
N ARG A 592 21.90 24.67 -40.75
CA ARG A 592 21.98 25.83 -41.68
C ARG A 592 22.39 27.21 -41.11
N TRP A 593 23.01 27.30 -39.94
CA TRP A 593 23.73 28.52 -39.52
C TRP A 593 25.24 28.42 -39.81
N ARG A 594 25.60 28.11 -41.06
CA ARG A 594 27.00 28.03 -41.52
C ARG A 594 27.13 28.41 -42.99
N ASN A 595 27.93 29.44 -43.26
CA ASN A 595 28.43 29.93 -44.55
C ASN A 595 27.48 30.73 -45.47
N ARG A 596 27.40 32.05 -45.20
CA ARG A 596 27.49 33.23 -46.12
C ARG A 596 27.08 34.46 -45.27
N LYS A 597 27.89 35.48 -44.97
CA LYS A 597 29.00 36.14 -45.69
C LYS A 597 28.61 36.50 -47.14
N GLY A 598 28.47 37.78 -47.53
CA GLY A 598 28.69 39.00 -46.75
C GLY A 598 28.41 40.27 -47.58
N ASP A 599 28.55 41.49 -47.03
CA ASP A 599 28.82 41.81 -45.60
C ASP A 599 27.78 42.81 -45.01
N THR A 600 27.96 44.11 -44.73
CA THR A 600 29.08 45.07 -44.94
C THR A 600 29.09 46.12 -43.78
N THR A 601 29.59 47.34 -44.00
CA THR A 601 30.04 48.36 -43.01
C THR A 601 29.29 49.71 -43.09
N PRO A 602 29.43 50.71 -42.17
CA PRO A 602 30.39 50.83 -41.04
C PRO A 602 29.83 51.33 -39.66
N SER A 603 30.76 51.45 -38.69
CA SER A 603 30.86 52.43 -37.57
C SER A 603 29.90 52.42 -36.35
N THR A 604 30.43 51.88 -35.24
CA THR A 604 30.49 52.45 -33.87
C THR A 604 29.25 52.97 -33.12
N PHE A 605 28.92 52.35 -31.98
CA PHE A 605 29.20 52.92 -30.65
C PHE A 605 29.31 51.84 -29.55
N GLU A 606 29.46 52.25 -28.28
CA GLU A 606 30.03 51.48 -27.16
C GLU A 606 29.04 50.71 -26.23
N LEU A 607 29.64 50.12 -25.18
CA LEU A 607 29.16 49.90 -23.80
C LEU A 607 28.70 48.50 -23.36
N SER A 608 29.66 47.84 -22.70
CA SER A 608 29.60 47.05 -21.45
C SER A 608 28.54 45.97 -21.26
N ALA A 609 29.02 44.76 -20.94
CA ALA A 609 28.24 43.78 -20.20
C ALA A 609 28.61 43.86 -18.71
N GLU A 610 27.62 43.95 -17.84
CA GLU A 610 27.80 43.86 -16.38
C GLU A 610 26.85 42.81 -15.80
N SER A 611 27.37 41.97 -14.91
CA SER A 611 26.67 40.84 -14.31
C SER A 611 26.41 41.10 -12.83
N THR A 612 25.16 41.06 -12.39
CA THR A 612 24.82 41.27 -10.97
C THR A 612 24.04 40.10 -10.39
N ILE A 613 24.74 39.31 -9.57
CA ILE A 613 24.16 38.37 -8.60
C ILE A 613 23.91 39.14 -7.31
N THR A 614 22.73 39.04 -6.69
CA THR A 614 22.57 39.15 -5.22
C THR A 614 21.19 38.64 -4.75
N SER A 615 20.97 38.22 -3.50
CA SER A 615 21.78 37.45 -2.52
C SER A 615 20.96 37.29 -1.22
N LYS A 616 21.09 36.15 -0.50
CA LYS A 616 20.90 36.14 0.97
C LYS A 616 21.71 35.07 1.75
N LYS A 617 23.02 35.08 1.51
CA LYS A 617 24.10 35.04 2.52
C LYS A 617 23.88 34.31 3.89
N GLN A 618 24.62 33.22 4.09
CA GLN A 618 25.23 32.79 5.37
C GLN A 618 26.46 31.90 5.03
N ILE A 619 27.66 32.46 4.88
CA ILE A 619 28.73 32.52 5.89
C ILE A 619 28.81 31.29 6.82
N TYR A 620 29.86 30.48 6.61
CA TYR A 620 30.91 30.21 7.61
C TYR A 620 32.27 30.14 6.90
N ARG A 621 33.38 30.31 7.64
CA ARG A 621 34.76 30.26 7.10
C ARG A 621 35.45 28.95 7.49
N HIS A 622 36.28 28.43 6.59
CA HIS A 622 37.52 27.76 7.00
C HIS A 622 38.59 28.82 7.30
N ASN A 623 39.36 28.59 8.36
CA ASN A 623 40.75 29.02 8.46
C ASN A 623 41.58 27.74 8.49
N ASP A 624 42.74 27.75 7.84
CA ASP A 624 43.84 26.86 8.19
C ASP A 624 44.72 27.59 9.22
N ASP A 625 45.07 26.90 10.30
CA ASP A 625 46.30 27.08 11.08
C ASP A 625 46.55 25.70 11.73
N GLY A 626 47.78 25.21 11.71
CA GLY A 626 48.12 23.85 12.15
C GLY A 626 48.95 23.82 13.42
N ASP A 627 48.98 22.66 14.08
CA ASP A 627 50.05 22.22 14.97
C ASP A 627 50.05 20.70 15.10
N ASP A 628 51.18 20.12 15.50
CA ASP A 628 51.33 18.67 15.74
C ASP A 628 50.50 18.17 16.93
N VAL A 629 50.07 16.91 16.88
CA VAL A 629 50.29 15.91 17.94
C VAL A 629 50.03 14.50 17.41
N ASP A 630 50.97 13.59 17.69
CA ASP A 630 50.95 12.15 17.38
C ASP A 630 50.10 11.35 18.41
N VAL A 631 50.07 10.02 18.30
CA VAL A 631 49.79 8.98 19.32
C VAL A 631 48.68 7.98 18.93
N ARG A 632 49.17 6.83 18.45
CA ARG A 632 48.67 5.45 18.64
C ARG A 632 47.41 4.95 17.91
N GLN A 633 47.69 4.01 17.01
CA GLN A 633 46.92 2.77 16.85
C GLN A 633 46.67 2.07 18.21
N ASN A 634 45.54 1.37 18.31
CA ASN A 634 45.47 0.09 19.00
C ASN A 634 44.56 -0.85 18.20
N THR A 635 45.07 -2.03 17.89
CA THR A 635 44.31 -3.16 17.30
C THR A 635 43.91 -4.10 18.42
N PHE A 636 42.70 -4.67 18.39
CA PHE A 636 42.53 -6.13 18.54
C PHE A 636 41.14 -6.59 18.08
N ASP A 637 41.12 -7.84 17.63
CA ASP A 637 40.13 -8.50 16.77
C ASP A 637 38.84 -8.97 17.48
N ASP A 638 37.85 -9.32 16.65
CA ASP A 638 36.79 -10.36 16.77
C ASP A 638 35.94 -10.52 18.07
N ASP A 639 34.61 -10.41 17.92
CA ASP A 639 33.71 -11.60 17.94
C ASP A 639 32.30 -11.26 17.39
N GLU A 640 31.54 -12.29 17.00
CA GLU A 640 30.17 -12.20 16.45
C GLU A 640 29.10 -12.09 17.57
N ASP A 641 28.04 -11.28 17.40
CA ASP A 641 26.69 -11.79 17.07
C ASP A 641 25.67 -10.65 16.81
N GLY A 642 24.53 -10.97 16.19
CA GLY A 642 23.64 -9.97 15.56
C GLY A 642 22.60 -9.26 16.44
N ILE A 643 22.09 -8.13 15.93
CA ILE A 643 20.71 -7.59 16.01
C ILE A 643 20.63 -6.43 14.99
N GLU A 644 20.04 -6.66 13.81
CA GLU A 644 19.57 -5.58 12.91
C GLU A 644 18.53 -6.08 11.88
N ASP A 645 17.59 -6.93 12.32
CA ASP A 645 16.51 -7.46 11.47
C ASP A 645 15.18 -7.43 12.25
N GLY A 646 14.19 -6.66 11.76
CA GLY A 646 12.89 -6.54 12.45
C GLY A 646 11.94 -5.43 11.97
N PHE A 647 12.42 -4.38 11.31
CA PHE A 647 11.58 -3.22 10.94
C PHE A 647 11.27 -3.11 9.43
N GLU A 648 12.08 -3.68 8.53
CA GLU A 648 11.85 -3.58 7.07
C GLU A 648 10.83 -4.60 6.51
N THR A 649 10.58 -5.71 7.22
CA THR A 649 9.78 -6.85 6.73
C THR A 649 8.30 -6.54 6.44
N ALA A 650 7.76 -5.45 7.00
CA ALA A 650 6.35 -5.08 6.84
C ALA A 650 5.99 -4.36 5.52
N PHE A 651 6.95 -3.75 4.81
CA PHE A 651 6.68 -2.84 3.69
C PHE A 651 6.58 -3.50 2.30
N GLY A 652 7.12 -4.70 2.11
CA GLY A 652 7.07 -5.39 0.81
C GLY A 652 5.72 -6.03 0.47
N HIS A 653 4.82 -6.17 1.44
CA HIS A 653 3.97 -7.35 1.56
C HIS A 653 2.56 -7.23 0.95
N SER A 654 2.24 -6.13 0.27
CA SER A 654 0.88 -5.80 -0.23
C SER A 654 0.73 -6.07 -1.74
N VAL A 655 1.55 -5.41 -2.57
CA VAL A 655 1.43 -5.46 -4.03
C VAL A 655 1.94 -6.78 -4.62
N ALA A 656 2.99 -7.35 -4.03
CA ALA A 656 3.53 -8.67 -4.39
C ALA A 656 2.63 -9.87 -4.00
N LYS A 657 1.47 -9.63 -3.36
CA LYS A 657 0.40 -10.65 -3.16
C LYS A 657 -0.70 -10.60 -4.23
N ARG A 658 -0.75 -9.51 -5.02
CA ARG A 658 -1.75 -9.28 -6.07
C ARG A 658 -1.19 -9.51 -7.48
N LEU A 659 0.12 -9.29 -7.65
CA LEU A 659 0.93 -9.68 -8.81
C LEU A 659 1.38 -11.14 -8.74
#